data_AF-A0A6I8PTV8-F1
#
_entry.id   AF-A0A6I8PTV8-F1
#
_cell.length_a   1.000
_cell.length_b   1.000
_cell.length_c   1.000
_cell.angle_alpha   90.00
_cell.angle_beta   90.00
_cell.angle_gamma   90.00
#
_symmetry.space_group_name_H-M   'P 1'
#
loop_
_entity.id
_entity.type
_entity.pdbx_description
1 polymer ?
#
loop_
_entity_poly.entity_id
_entity_poly.type
_entity_poly.pdbx_seq_one_letter_code
_entity_poly.pdbx_strand_id
1 'polypeptide(L)'
;MAERKGTAKVDFLKKIEKEIQQKWDTERVFEVNASNLEKQTSKGKYFVTFPYPYMNGRLHLGHTFSLSKCEFAVGYQRLKGKCCLFPFGLHCTGMPIKACADKLKREIELYGCPPDFPDEEEEEEETSVKTEDIIIKDKAKGKKSKAAAKAGSSKYQWGIMKSLGLSDEEIVKFSEAEHWLDYFPPLAIQDLKRMGLKVDWRRSFITTDVNPYYDSFVRWQFLTLRERNKIKFGKRYTIYSPKDGQPCMDHDRQTGEGVGPQEYTLLKLKVLEPYPSKLSGLKGKNIFLVAATLRPETMFGQTNCWVRPDMKYIGFETVNGDIFICTQKAARNMSYQGFTKDNGVVPVVKELMGEEILGASLSAPLTSYKVIYVLPMLTIKEDKGTGVVTSVPSDSPDDIAALRDLKKKQALRAKYGIRDDMVLPFEPVPVIEIPGFGNLSAVTICDELKIQSQNDREKLAEAKEKIYLKGFYEGIMLVDGFKGQKVQDVKKTIQKKMIDAGDALIYMEPEKQVMSRSSDECVVALCDQWYLDYGEENWKKQTSQCLKNLETFCEETRRNFEATLGWLQEHACSRTYGLGTHLPWDEQWLIESLSDSTIYMAFYTVAHLLQGGNLHGQAESPLGIRPQQMTKEVWDYVFFKEAPFPKTQIAKEKLDQLKQEFEFWYPVDLRVSGKDLVPNHLSYYLYNHVAMWPEQR
;
A
#
# COMPACT_ATOMS: atom_id res chain seq x y z
N MET A 1 -31.64 -24.59 32.31
CA MET A 1 -31.06 -23.23 32.44
C MET A 1 -30.41 -23.14 33.81
N ALA A 2 -29.09 -23.00 33.90
CA ALA A 2 -28.43 -22.78 35.18
C ALA A 2 -28.47 -21.28 35.51
N GLU A 3 -29.25 -20.88 36.53
CA GLU A 3 -29.22 -19.52 37.08
C GLU A 3 -27.79 -19.16 37.47
N ARG A 4 -27.22 -18.14 36.83
CA ARG A 4 -25.90 -17.62 37.21
C ARG A 4 -26.00 -16.97 38.59
N LYS A 5 -25.26 -17.55 39.54
CA LYS A 5 -24.98 -17.03 40.88
C LYS A 5 -24.67 -15.51 40.86
N GLY A 6 -25.30 -14.78 41.78
CA GLY A 6 -25.35 -13.32 42.00
C GLY A 6 -24.30 -12.41 41.35
N THR A 7 -24.77 -11.40 40.60
CA THR A 7 -23.97 -10.30 40.03
C THR A 7 -23.44 -9.32 41.07
N ALA A 8 -23.77 -9.49 42.36
CA ALA A 8 -23.45 -8.56 43.45
C ALA A 8 -21.98 -8.12 43.50
N LYS A 9 -21.02 -9.03 43.25
CA LYS A 9 -19.59 -8.68 43.21
C LYS A 9 -19.25 -7.77 42.03
N VAL A 10 -19.80 -8.05 40.85
CA VAL A 10 -19.59 -7.23 39.64
C VAL A 10 -20.24 -5.86 39.83
N ASP A 11 -21.46 -5.83 40.36
CA ASP A 11 -22.19 -4.58 40.60
C ASP A 11 -21.49 -3.71 41.63
N PHE A 12 -20.92 -4.31 42.69
CA PHE A 12 -20.09 -3.62 43.67
C PHE A 12 -18.83 -3.02 43.06
N LEU A 13 -18.08 -3.78 42.24
CA LEU A 13 -16.89 -3.26 41.56
C LEU A 13 -17.23 -2.13 40.58
N LYS A 14 -18.30 -2.28 39.80
CA LYS A 14 -18.80 -1.21 38.90
C LYS A 14 -19.22 0.04 39.65
N LYS A 15 -19.75 -0.09 40.86
CA LYS A 15 -20.06 1.06 41.72
C LYS A 15 -18.78 1.80 42.12
N ILE A 16 -17.77 1.08 42.61
CA ILE A 16 -16.46 1.67 42.94
C ILE A 16 -15.84 2.37 41.73
N GLU A 17 -15.84 1.71 40.56
CA GLU A 17 -15.31 2.29 39.32
C GLU A 17 -15.97 3.64 39.00
N LYS A 18 -17.30 3.71 39.03
CA LYS A 18 -18.05 4.94 38.78
C LYS A 18 -17.73 6.05 39.78
N GLU A 19 -17.71 5.72 41.07
CA GLU A 19 -17.42 6.69 42.15
C GLU A 19 -16.01 7.27 42.00
N ILE A 20 -15.01 6.43 41.74
CA ILE A 20 -13.62 6.86 41.56
C ILE A 20 -13.43 7.64 40.26
N GLN A 21 -14.05 7.21 39.16
CA GLN A 21 -14.00 7.94 37.88
C GLN A 21 -14.62 9.34 38.01
N GLN A 22 -15.77 9.45 38.69
CA GLN A 22 -16.41 10.74 38.96
C GLN A 22 -15.55 11.64 39.84
N LYS A 23 -14.87 11.07 40.84
CA LYS A 23 -13.90 11.79 41.66
C LYS A 23 -12.75 12.34 40.80
N TRP A 24 -12.17 11.51 39.91
CA TRP A 24 -11.10 11.94 39.02
C TRP A 24 -11.52 13.08 38.07
N ASP A 25 -12.74 13.02 37.52
CA ASP A 25 -13.28 14.04 36.63
C ASP A 25 -13.54 15.37 37.39
N THR A 26 -14.09 15.29 38.60
CA THR A 26 -14.34 16.46 39.47
C THR A 26 -13.04 17.13 39.92
N GLU A 27 -12.06 16.34 40.35
CA GLU A 27 -10.77 16.83 40.86
C GLU A 27 -9.78 17.16 39.73
N ARG A 28 -10.10 16.84 38.47
CA ARG A 28 -9.26 17.09 37.29
C ARG A 28 -7.82 16.57 37.44
N VAL A 29 -7.66 15.43 38.12
CA VAL A 29 -6.34 14.90 38.57
C VAL A 29 -5.37 14.54 37.43
N PHE A 30 -5.86 14.42 36.21
CA PHE A 30 -5.06 14.07 35.03
C PHE A 30 -4.77 15.26 34.12
N GLU A 31 -5.31 16.44 34.44
CA GLU A 31 -5.09 17.68 33.72
C GLU A 31 -3.81 18.36 34.20
N VAL A 32 -2.80 18.45 33.32
CA VAL A 32 -1.49 19.00 33.68
C VAL A 32 -1.03 20.02 32.65
N ASN A 33 -0.58 21.17 33.14
CA ASN A 33 0.07 22.23 32.37
C ASN A 33 1.53 22.35 32.83
N ALA A 34 2.43 22.71 31.94
CA ALA A 34 3.84 22.98 32.21
C ALA A 34 4.02 24.11 33.24
N SER A 35 3.17 25.14 33.19
CA SER A 35 3.20 26.29 34.12
C SER A 35 2.88 25.93 35.58
N ASN A 36 2.21 24.81 35.84
CA ASN A 36 1.81 24.40 37.19
C ASN A 36 2.99 23.86 38.03
N LEU A 37 4.20 23.83 37.47
CA LEU A 37 5.33 23.05 37.98
C LEU A 37 6.38 23.86 38.74
N GLU A 38 6.37 25.19 38.67
CA GLU A 38 7.14 26.03 39.61
C GLU A 38 6.79 25.74 41.08
N LYS A 39 5.63 25.09 41.31
CA LYS A 39 5.10 24.72 42.63
C LYS A 39 5.31 23.24 42.99
N GLN A 40 5.96 22.41 42.17
CA GLN A 40 6.10 20.97 42.40
C GLN A 40 7.58 20.51 42.46
N THR A 41 7.91 19.73 43.49
CA THR A 41 9.16 18.95 43.63
C THR A 41 9.14 17.72 42.70
N SER A 42 8.99 17.94 41.39
CA SER A 42 8.89 16.87 40.39
C SER A 42 10.23 16.18 40.11
N LYS A 43 10.20 14.86 39.88
CA LYS A 43 11.37 14.07 39.42
C LYS A 43 11.51 14.03 37.89
N GLY A 44 10.92 14.99 37.18
CA GLY A 44 10.94 15.13 35.72
C GLY A 44 9.60 14.80 35.06
N LYS A 45 9.59 14.82 33.72
CA LYS A 45 8.38 14.62 32.91
C LYS A 45 8.27 13.22 32.31
N TYR A 46 7.06 12.86 31.91
CA TYR A 46 6.75 11.64 31.16
C TYR A 46 5.56 11.86 30.21
N PHE A 47 5.84 11.96 28.92
CA PHE A 47 4.88 12.15 27.85
C PHE A 47 4.70 10.85 27.06
N VAL A 48 3.54 10.23 27.18
CA VAL A 48 3.19 8.99 26.46
C VAL A 48 2.07 9.23 25.46
N THR A 49 2.14 8.59 24.30
CA THR A 49 1.10 8.70 23.26
C THR A 49 0.74 7.35 22.65
N PHE A 50 -0.50 7.30 22.15
CA PHE A 50 -1.09 6.19 21.41
C PHE A 50 -1.49 6.68 20.00
N PRO A 51 -1.42 5.86 18.93
CA PRO A 51 -2.02 6.17 17.64
C PRO A 51 -3.50 6.40 17.82
N TYR A 52 -3.94 7.62 17.55
CA TYR A 52 -5.35 7.95 17.61
C TYR A 52 -6.15 6.98 16.73
N PRO A 53 -7.24 6.38 17.24
CA PRO A 53 -7.99 5.41 16.46
C PRO A 53 -8.75 6.09 15.32
N TYR A 54 -9.00 5.35 14.25
CA TYR A 54 -9.80 5.85 13.12
C TYR A 54 -11.32 5.72 13.42
N MET A 55 -12.08 6.79 13.21
CA MET A 55 -13.42 6.99 13.77
C MET A 55 -14.57 6.57 12.85
N ASN A 56 -14.45 5.40 12.21
CA ASN A 56 -15.54 4.82 11.41
C ASN A 56 -16.36 3.74 12.17
N GLY A 57 -16.21 3.66 13.49
CA GLY A 57 -16.85 2.62 14.29
C GLY A 57 -16.40 2.65 15.75
N ARG A 58 -16.93 1.71 16.54
CA ARG A 58 -16.53 1.52 17.95
C ARG A 58 -15.18 0.82 18.09
N LEU A 59 -14.50 1.08 19.20
CA LEU A 59 -13.24 0.43 19.55
C LEU A 59 -13.48 -1.00 20.06
N HIS A 60 -12.70 -1.95 19.56
CA HIS A 60 -12.67 -3.35 20.05
C HIS A 60 -11.49 -3.64 20.98
N LEU A 61 -11.50 -4.81 21.64
CA LEU A 61 -10.48 -5.25 22.61
C LEU A 61 -9.02 -5.19 22.11
N GLY A 62 -8.78 -5.39 20.81
CA GLY A 62 -7.44 -5.20 20.22
C GLY A 62 -6.87 -3.78 20.41
N HIS A 63 -7.72 -2.74 20.40
CA HIS A 63 -7.30 -1.37 20.74
C HIS A 63 -6.94 -1.30 22.23
N THR A 64 -7.81 -1.81 23.10
CA THR A 64 -7.58 -1.87 24.55
C THR A 64 -6.26 -2.56 24.90
N PHE A 65 -5.91 -3.66 24.24
CA PHE A 65 -4.65 -4.37 24.46
C PHE A 65 -3.41 -3.52 24.17
N SER A 66 -3.46 -2.69 23.13
CA SER A 66 -2.34 -1.81 22.78
C SER A 66 -2.31 -0.60 23.70
N LEU A 67 -3.49 -0.02 23.95
CA LEU A 67 -3.70 1.15 24.79
C LEU A 67 -3.34 0.94 26.26
N SER A 68 -3.59 -0.26 26.80
CA SER A 68 -3.29 -0.60 28.21
C SER A 68 -1.81 -0.43 28.56
N LYS A 69 -0.90 -0.56 27.58
CA LYS A 69 0.53 -0.31 27.79
C LYS A 69 0.82 1.15 28.10
N CYS A 70 0.14 2.10 27.43
CA CYS A 70 0.23 3.52 27.77
C CYS A 70 -0.33 3.78 29.18
N GLU A 71 -1.49 3.20 29.48
CA GLU A 71 -2.18 3.37 30.75
C GLU A 71 -1.35 2.86 31.95
N PHE A 72 -0.75 1.68 31.82
CA PHE A 72 0.13 1.14 32.87
C PHE A 72 1.44 1.93 32.98
N ALA A 73 2.04 2.34 31.86
CA ALA A 73 3.26 3.13 31.87
C ALA A 73 3.04 4.50 32.54
N VAL A 74 1.97 5.22 32.18
CA VAL A 74 1.67 6.54 32.78
C VAL A 74 1.33 6.41 34.26
N GLY A 75 0.56 5.39 34.65
CA GLY A 75 0.24 5.14 36.06
C GLY A 75 1.49 4.86 36.88
N TYR A 76 2.38 4.00 36.38
CA TYR A 76 3.66 3.69 37.03
C TYR A 76 4.56 4.93 37.19
N GLN A 77 4.68 5.76 36.16
CA GLN A 77 5.54 6.96 36.22
C GLN A 77 4.97 8.03 37.15
N ARG A 78 3.64 8.16 37.25
CA ARG A 78 3.00 9.01 38.27
C ARG A 78 3.32 8.54 39.68
N LEU A 79 3.29 7.23 39.95
CA LEU A 79 3.69 6.67 41.25
C LEU A 79 5.17 6.93 41.57
N LYS A 80 6.03 7.10 40.57
CA LYS A 80 7.43 7.52 40.76
C LYS A 80 7.60 9.01 41.04
N GLY A 81 6.51 9.78 41.05
CA GLY A 81 6.54 11.23 41.27
C GLY A 81 6.90 12.05 40.04
N LYS A 82 6.75 11.50 38.83
CA LYS A 82 6.93 12.27 37.59
C LYS A 82 5.65 13.03 37.21
N CYS A 83 5.81 14.17 36.57
CA CYS A 83 4.71 14.86 35.88
C CYS A 83 4.38 14.11 34.60
N CYS A 84 3.19 13.56 34.50
CA CYS A 84 2.85 12.67 33.40
C CYS A 84 1.70 13.20 32.55
N LEU A 85 1.95 13.31 31.25
CA LEU A 85 0.97 13.69 30.24
C LEU A 85 0.61 12.46 29.39
N PHE A 86 -0.69 12.16 29.34
CA PHE A 86 -1.26 11.21 28.40
C PHE A 86 -2.46 11.86 27.72
N PRO A 87 -2.31 12.41 26.50
CA PRO A 87 -3.40 12.98 25.74
C PRO A 87 -3.97 11.95 24.77
N PHE A 88 -5.15 12.23 24.22
CA PHE A 88 -5.83 11.34 23.30
C PHE A 88 -6.57 12.11 22.23
N GLY A 89 -6.42 11.72 20.97
CA GLY A 89 -7.04 12.32 19.80
C GLY A 89 -7.75 11.25 18.99
N LEU A 90 -8.46 11.67 17.94
CA LEU A 90 -9.40 10.83 17.20
C LEU A 90 -9.21 11.11 15.71
N HIS A 91 -8.95 10.07 14.92
CA HIS A 91 -8.53 10.23 13.53
C HIS A 91 -9.73 10.11 12.59
N CYS A 92 -9.98 11.15 11.80
CA CYS A 92 -11.07 11.21 10.82
C CYS A 92 -10.56 11.43 9.38
N THR A 93 -9.26 11.68 9.19
CA THR A 93 -8.63 11.87 7.89
C THR A 93 -8.60 10.54 7.15
N GLY A 94 -9.13 10.52 5.94
CA GLY A 94 -9.20 9.31 5.14
C GLY A 94 -10.42 9.26 4.25
N MET A 95 -10.42 8.27 3.37
CA MET A 95 -11.52 7.95 2.48
C MET A 95 -12.57 6.99 3.07
N PRO A 96 -12.26 6.05 4.00
CA PRO A 96 -13.26 5.06 4.40
C PRO A 96 -14.57 5.63 4.96
N ILE A 97 -14.53 6.77 5.66
CA ILE A 97 -15.76 7.42 6.16
C ILE A 97 -16.61 7.91 4.99
N LYS A 98 -15.99 8.70 4.10
CA LYS A 98 -16.65 9.25 2.91
C LYS A 98 -17.17 8.15 1.97
N ALA A 99 -16.39 7.09 1.76
CA ALA A 99 -16.81 5.94 0.96
C ALA A 99 -17.99 5.16 1.56
N CYS A 100 -18.04 5.00 2.89
CA CYS A 100 -19.21 4.39 3.54
C CYS A 100 -20.45 5.29 3.42
N ALA A 101 -20.28 6.60 3.56
CA ALA A 101 -21.37 7.57 3.41
C ALA A 101 -21.95 7.56 1.98
N ASP A 102 -21.08 7.64 0.97
CA ASP A 102 -21.48 7.60 -0.43
C ASP A 102 -22.11 6.24 -0.82
N LYS A 103 -21.66 5.13 -0.21
CA LYS A 103 -22.30 3.81 -0.40
C LYS A 103 -23.72 3.78 0.18
N LEU A 104 -23.94 4.33 1.38
CA LEU A 104 -25.28 4.45 1.95
C LEU A 104 -26.19 5.31 1.07
N LYS A 105 -25.68 6.44 0.58
CA LYS A 105 -26.40 7.32 -0.34
C LYS A 105 -26.83 6.59 -1.61
N ARG A 106 -25.91 5.84 -2.22
CA ARG A 106 -26.19 5.03 -3.41
C ARG A 106 -27.18 3.90 -3.13
N GLU A 107 -27.08 3.24 -1.97
CA GLU A 107 -28.03 2.20 -1.57
C GLU A 107 -29.45 2.78 -1.40
N ILE A 108 -29.57 3.97 -0.81
CA ILE A 108 -30.84 4.71 -0.71
C ILE A 108 -31.41 5.04 -2.10
N GLU A 109 -30.55 5.56 -3.01
CA GLU A 109 -30.96 5.96 -4.36
C GLU A 109 -31.42 4.77 -5.21
N LEU A 110 -30.79 3.60 -5.06
CA LEU A 110 -31.07 2.42 -5.89
C LEU A 110 -32.19 1.54 -5.35
N TYR A 111 -32.32 1.41 -4.02
CA TYR A 111 -33.18 0.41 -3.38
C TYR A 111 -34.25 1.03 -2.46
N GLY A 112 -34.30 2.35 -2.32
CA GLY A 112 -35.26 3.04 -1.46
C GLY A 112 -34.76 3.28 -0.02
N CYS A 113 -35.63 3.81 0.83
CA CYS A 113 -35.30 4.19 2.21
C CYS A 113 -36.42 3.77 3.18
N PRO A 114 -36.26 2.68 3.96
CA PRO A 114 -35.07 1.81 4.02
C PRO A 114 -34.87 1.01 2.72
N PRO A 115 -33.63 0.67 2.35
CA PRO A 115 -33.32 -0.14 1.17
C PRO A 115 -34.02 -1.50 1.17
N ASP A 116 -34.68 -1.83 0.06
CA ASP A 116 -35.19 -3.17 -0.25
C ASP A 116 -34.23 -3.87 -1.23
N PHE A 117 -33.36 -4.72 -0.69
CA PHE A 117 -32.34 -5.39 -1.49
C PHE A 117 -32.92 -6.64 -2.17
N PRO A 118 -32.55 -6.93 -3.43
CA PRO A 118 -33.01 -8.14 -4.11
C PRO A 118 -32.57 -9.41 -3.37
N ASP A 119 -33.47 -10.41 -3.30
CA ASP A 119 -33.21 -11.74 -2.72
C ASP A 119 -32.05 -12.44 -3.44
N GLU A 120 -31.21 -13.13 -2.67
CA GLU A 120 -29.90 -13.64 -3.12
C GLU A 120 -30.01 -14.85 -4.07
N GLU A 121 -29.34 -14.80 -5.22
CA GLU A 121 -28.69 -15.99 -5.79
C GLU A 121 -27.33 -16.13 -5.08
N GLU A 122 -27.12 -17.26 -4.39
CA GLU A 122 -25.84 -17.65 -3.81
C GLU A 122 -24.83 -17.85 -4.95
N GLU A 123 -24.09 -16.81 -5.33
CA GLU A 123 -22.83 -17.02 -6.04
C GLU A 123 -21.86 -17.67 -5.05
N GLU A 124 -21.76 -19.00 -5.14
CA GLU A 124 -20.74 -19.80 -4.46
C GLU A 124 -19.38 -19.11 -4.63
N GLU A 125 -18.75 -18.71 -3.52
CA GLU A 125 -17.33 -18.37 -3.53
C GLU A 125 -16.57 -19.62 -3.99
N GLU A 126 -16.23 -19.66 -5.29
CA GLU A 126 -15.33 -20.67 -5.84
C GLU A 126 -14.03 -20.63 -5.05
N THR A 127 -13.86 -21.64 -4.20
CA THR A 127 -12.58 -21.98 -3.57
C THR A 127 -11.66 -22.51 -4.67
N SER A 128 -11.16 -21.59 -5.49
CA SER A 128 -10.06 -21.85 -6.40
C SER A 128 -8.84 -22.22 -5.56
N VAL A 129 -8.43 -23.48 -5.64
CA VAL A 129 -7.11 -23.95 -5.18
C VAL A 129 -6.07 -23.16 -5.98
N LYS A 130 -5.56 -22.08 -5.39
CA LYS A 130 -4.58 -21.19 -6.03
C LYS A 130 -3.21 -21.85 -5.99
N THR A 131 -2.74 -22.28 -7.16
CA THR A 131 -1.31 -22.44 -7.44
C THR A 131 -0.70 -21.03 -7.43
N GLU A 132 -0.11 -20.61 -6.32
CA GLU A 132 0.62 -19.33 -6.25
C GLU A 132 1.94 -19.47 -7.02
N ASP A 133 2.10 -18.73 -8.12
CA ASP A 133 3.42 -18.54 -8.70
C ASP A 133 4.28 -17.72 -7.73
N ILE A 134 5.50 -18.19 -7.50
CA ILE A 134 6.42 -17.58 -6.55
C ILE A 134 6.98 -16.32 -7.18
N ILE A 135 6.32 -15.21 -6.89
CA ILE A 135 6.90 -13.89 -7.00
C ILE A 135 7.98 -13.85 -5.91
N ILE A 136 9.24 -13.70 -6.31
CA ILE A 136 10.34 -13.42 -5.39
C ILE A 136 10.04 -12.05 -4.76
N LYS A 137 9.35 -12.09 -3.62
CA LYS A 137 9.02 -10.94 -2.80
C LYS A 137 10.02 -10.89 -1.66
N ASP A 138 10.59 -9.72 -1.42
CA ASP A 138 11.23 -9.42 -0.14
C ASP A 138 10.19 -9.59 0.97
N LYS A 139 10.54 -10.38 2.00
CA LYS A 139 9.66 -10.82 3.10
C LYS A 139 9.29 -9.69 4.08
N ALA A 140 8.80 -8.56 3.58
CA ALA A 140 8.39 -7.41 4.38
C ALA A 140 6.98 -6.85 4.04
N LYS A 141 6.12 -7.61 3.34
CA LYS A 141 4.69 -7.26 3.22
C LYS A 141 3.92 -7.86 4.40
N GLY A 142 3.40 -6.98 5.26
CA GLY A 142 2.62 -7.34 6.44
C GLY A 142 1.43 -8.23 6.08
N LYS A 143 1.24 -9.31 6.85
CA LYS A 143 0.06 -10.17 6.76
C LYS A 143 -1.20 -9.38 7.20
N LYS A 144 -2.20 -9.35 6.30
CA LYS A 144 -3.62 -9.05 6.48
C LYS A 144 -3.96 -7.75 7.24
N SER A 145 -4.49 -6.77 6.52
CA SER A 145 -5.21 -5.62 7.07
C SER A 145 -6.44 -6.09 7.87
N LYS A 146 -6.81 -5.31 8.90
CA LYS A 146 -7.93 -5.57 9.82
C LYS A 146 -9.33 -5.56 9.16
N ALA A 147 -9.46 -5.26 7.88
CA ALA A 147 -10.77 -5.23 7.19
C ALA A 147 -11.35 -6.63 7.00
N ALA A 148 -10.53 -7.64 6.71
CA ALA A 148 -10.98 -9.03 6.59
C ALA A 148 -11.53 -9.63 7.91
N ALA A 149 -11.24 -9.00 9.05
CA ALA A 149 -11.81 -9.39 10.36
C ALA A 149 -13.09 -8.61 10.72
N LYS A 150 -13.52 -7.66 9.88
CA LYS A 150 -14.72 -6.82 10.05
C LYS A 150 -15.79 -7.08 8.98
N ALA A 151 -15.65 -8.10 8.13
CA ALA A 151 -16.75 -8.58 7.32
C ALA A 151 -17.83 -9.17 8.24
N GLY A 152 -18.70 -8.31 8.77
CA GLY A 152 -20.03 -8.73 9.18
C GLY A 152 -20.73 -9.37 7.99
N SER A 153 -21.63 -10.30 8.26
CA SER A 153 -22.32 -11.18 7.31
C SER A 153 -23.22 -10.46 6.28
N SER A 154 -23.00 -9.19 5.96
CA SER A 154 -23.85 -8.39 5.05
C SER A 154 -23.03 -7.74 3.93
N LYS A 155 -23.46 -7.97 2.68
CA LYS A 155 -22.91 -7.39 1.44
C LYS A 155 -23.09 -5.86 1.37
N TYR A 156 -24.16 -5.33 1.97
CA TYR A 156 -24.56 -3.93 1.90
C TYR A 156 -24.11 -3.14 3.14
N GLN A 157 -23.78 -1.86 2.94
CA GLN A 157 -23.35 -0.98 4.03
C GLN A 157 -24.48 -0.77 5.03
N TRP A 158 -25.72 -0.64 4.55
CA TRP A 158 -26.91 -0.53 5.40
C TRP A 158 -27.02 -1.67 6.41
N GLY A 159 -26.83 -2.92 5.97
CA GLY A 159 -26.88 -4.09 6.84
C GLY A 159 -25.74 -4.12 7.87
N ILE A 160 -24.55 -3.65 7.48
CA ILE A 160 -23.44 -3.46 8.43
C ILE A 160 -23.83 -2.44 9.51
N MET A 161 -24.45 -1.32 9.13
CA MET A 161 -24.88 -0.30 10.10
C MET A 161 -25.97 -0.82 11.04
N LYS A 162 -26.93 -1.62 10.55
CA LYS A 162 -27.91 -2.34 11.39
C LYS A 162 -27.23 -3.26 12.40
N SER A 163 -26.17 -3.97 12.00
CA SER A 163 -25.43 -4.87 12.91
C SER A 163 -24.73 -4.13 14.06
N LEU A 164 -24.52 -2.81 13.94
CA LEU A 164 -24.02 -1.96 15.01
C LEU A 164 -25.12 -1.52 16.00
N GLY A 165 -26.37 -1.94 15.76
CA GLY A 165 -27.53 -1.63 16.60
C GLY A 165 -28.22 -0.30 16.27
N LEU A 166 -27.99 0.26 15.08
CA LEU A 166 -28.61 1.51 14.61
C LEU A 166 -29.98 1.24 13.98
N SER A 167 -30.95 2.13 14.21
CA SER A 167 -32.24 2.10 13.52
C SER A 167 -32.13 2.59 12.08
N ASP A 168 -33.12 2.27 11.23
CA ASP A 168 -33.16 2.73 9.84
C ASP A 168 -33.08 4.27 9.73
N GLU A 169 -33.78 4.99 10.62
CA GLU A 169 -33.79 6.45 10.66
C GLU A 169 -32.44 7.04 11.09
N GLU A 170 -31.69 6.34 11.94
CA GLU A 170 -30.34 6.73 12.32
C GLU A 170 -29.37 6.51 11.16
N ILE A 171 -29.49 5.38 10.46
CA ILE A 171 -28.60 5.00 9.34
C ILE A 171 -28.64 6.02 8.21
N VAL A 172 -29.81 6.60 7.91
CA VAL A 172 -29.94 7.65 6.88
C VAL A 172 -28.94 8.79 7.09
N LYS A 173 -28.73 9.22 8.34
CA LYS A 173 -27.83 10.36 8.65
C LYS A 173 -26.37 10.05 8.32
N PHE A 174 -25.98 8.78 8.32
CA PHE A 174 -24.63 8.35 7.95
C PHE A 174 -24.39 8.38 6.43
N SER A 175 -25.38 8.71 5.61
CA SER A 175 -25.14 9.06 4.20
C SER A 175 -24.37 10.38 4.03
N GLU A 176 -24.32 11.21 5.07
CA GLU A 176 -23.46 12.40 5.15
C GLU A 176 -22.22 12.08 5.98
N ALA A 177 -21.03 12.38 5.44
CA ALA A 177 -19.76 11.98 6.04
C ALA A 177 -19.52 12.67 7.40
N GLU A 178 -19.97 13.92 7.54
CA GLU A 178 -19.86 14.76 8.73
C GLU A 178 -20.55 14.13 9.94
N HIS A 179 -21.67 13.42 9.73
CA HIS A 179 -22.38 12.78 10.83
C HIS A 179 -21.53 11.71 11.54
N TRP A 180 -20.62 11.05 10.81
CA TRP A 180 -19.70 10.08 11.40
C TRP A 180 -18.76 10.72 12.42
N LEU A 181 -18.35 11.97 12.17
CA LEU A 181 -17.43 12.75 13.01
C LEU A 181 -18.12 13.21 14.30
N ASP A 182 -19.44 13.36 14.28
CA ASP A 182 -20.22 13.71 15.47
C ASP A 182 -20.62 12.47 16.28
N TYR A 183 -20.81 11.33 15.62
CA TYR A 183 -21.36 10.13 16.24
C TYR A 183 -20.31 9.28 16.97
N PHE A 184 -19.26 8.84 16.26
CA PHE A 184 -18.29 7.87 16.80
C PHE A 184 -17.27 8.45 17.79
N PRO A 185 -16.69 9.64 17.56
CA PRO A 185 -15.66 10.19 18.46
C PRO A 185 -16.13 10.37 19.92
N PRO A 186 -17.32 10.95 20.21
CA PRO A 186 -17.80 11.05 21.59
C PRO A 186 -18.05 9.71 22.27
N LEU A 187 -18.56 8.71 21.52
CA LEU A 187 -18.76 7.35 22.03
C LEU A 187 -17.43 6.67 22.38
N ALA A 188 -16.39 6.85 21.54
CA ALA A 188 -15.06 6.35 21.82
C ALA A 188 -14.49 6.97 23.12
N ILE A 189 -14.62 8.29 23.30
CA ILE A 189 -14.22 8.94 24.56
C ILE A 189 -15.00 8.38 25.75
N GLN A 190 -16.32 8.21 25.62
CA GLN A 190 -17.16 7.66 26.68
C GLN A 190 -16.71 6.26 27.10
N ASP A 191 -16.46 5.37 26.13
CA ASP A 191 -16.01 4.00 26.38
C ASP A 191 -14.62 3.98 27.04
N LEU A 192 -13.71 4.86 26.62
CA LEU A 192 -12.37 4.99 27.20
C LEU A 192 -12.39 5.60 28.62
N LYS A 193 -13.26 6.59 28.88
CA LYS A 193 -13.49 7.11 30.23
C LYS A 193 -14.03 6.02 31.15
N ARG A 194 -14.99 5.21 30.68
CA ARG A 194 -15.54 4.06 31.41
C ARG A 194 -14.50 2.98 31.69
N MET A 195 -13.53 2.79 30.79
CA MET A 195 -12.37 1.92 31.02
C MET A 195 -11.43 2.47 32.11
N GLY A 196 -11.54 3.76 32.48
CA GLY A 196 -10.72 4.40 33.51
C GLY A 196 -9.37 4.91 33.02
N LEU A 197 -9.27 5.27 31.72
CA LEU A 197 -8.06 5.84 31.16
C LEU A 197 -7.68 7.16 31.84
N LYS A 198 -6.41 7.30 32.19
CA LYS A 198 -5.90 8.47 32.91
C LYS A 198 -5.43 9.59 31.98
N VAL A 199 -6.29 9.92 31.02
CA VAL A 199 -6.04 10.87 29.91
C VAL A 199 -6.37 12.30 30.31
N ASP A 200 -5.59 13.27 29.80
CA ASP A 200 -5.95 14.70 29.78
C ASP A 200 -6.86 14.97 28.58
N TRP A 201 -8.18 14.92 28.82
CA TRP A 201 -9.18 15.04 27.77
C TRP A 201 -9.30 16.44 27.17
N ARG A 202 -8.77 17.49 27.83
CA ARG A 202 -8.78 18.86 27.28
C ARG A 202 -7.97 19.00 26.00
N ARG A 203 -7.03 18.07 25.77
CA ARG A 203 -6.14 18.01 24.61
C ARG A 203 -6.69 17.14 23.49
N SER A 204 -7.96 16.74 23.57
CA SER A 204 -8.60 15.88 22.56
C SER A 204 -9.10 16.69 21.38
N PHE A 205 -8.91 16.15 20.19
CA PHE A 205 -9.36 16.71 18.92
C PHE A 205 -9.68 15.61 17.92
N ILE A 206 -10.47 15.96 16.91
CA ILE A 206 -10.56 15.21 15.65
C ILE A 206 -9.66 15.87 14.59
N THR A 207 -9.19 15.08 13.64
CA THR A 207 -8.39 15.58 12.51
C THR A 207 -9.26 16.20 11.41
N THR A 208 -8.67 16.46 10.23
CA THR A 208 -9.27 17.10 9.04
C THR A 208 -9.40 18.62 9.17
N ASP A 209 -9.85 19.24 8.09
CA ASP A 209 -10.22 20.66 7.98
C ASP A 209 -11.36 21.08 8.92
N VAL A 210 -12.18 20.13 9.38
CA VAL A 210 -13.22 20.35 10.39
C VAL A 210 -12.64 20.90 11.70
N ASN A 211 -11.39 20.58 12.04
CA ASN A 211 -10.66 21.21 13.13
C ASN A 211 -9.65 22.23 12.60
N PRO A 212 -9.98 23.54 12.57
CA PRO A 212 -9.16 24.53 11.88
C PRO A 212 -7.79 24.77 12.53
N TYR A 213 -7.63 24.50 13.83
CA TYR A 213 -6.30 24.56 14.46
C TYR A 213 -5.44 23.39 14.00
N TYR A 214 -5.98 22.18 14.01
CA TYR A 214 -5.25 20.99 13.56
C TYR A 214 -4.95 21.08 12.05
N ASP A 215 -5.90 21.56 11.26
CA ASP A 215 -5.72 21.83 9.84
C ASP A 215 -4.54 22.78 9.59
N SER A 216 -4.51 23.93 10.25
CA SER A 216 -3.40 24.89 10.13
C SER A 216 -2.04 24.28 10.53
N PHE A 217 -2.03 23.39 11.54
CA PHE A 217 -0.83 22.67 11.98
C PHE A 217 -0.33 21.68 10.92
N VAL A 218 -1.24 20.90 10.31
CA VAL A 218 -0.89 19.97 9.22
C VAL A 218 -0.41 20.73 7.99
N ARG A 219 -1.05 21.86 7.65
CA ARG A 219 -0.59 22.75 6.57
C ARG A 219 0.82 23.27 6.84
N TRP A 220 1.13 23.70 8.07
CA TRP A 220 2.47 24.10 8.50
C TRP A 220 3.51 22.99 8.35
N GLN A 221 3.17 21.77 8.78
CA GLN A 221 4.03 20.60 8.62
C GLN A 221 4.42 20.41 7.14
N PHE A 222 3.43 20.40 6.25
CA PHE A 222 3.64 20.13 4.84
C PHE A 222 4.40 21.25 4.12
N LEU A 223 4.13 22.51 4.46
CA LEU A 223 4.91 23.64 3.97
C LEU A 223 6.38 23.49 4.37
N THR A 224 6.64 23.16 5.63
CA THR A 224 8.00 22.97 6.14
C THR A 224 8.72 21.81 5.47
N LEU A 225 8.05 20.66 5.29
CA LEU A 225 8.61 19.50 4.59
C LEU A 225 8.93 19.82 3.13
N ARG A 226 8.07 20.61 2.46
CA ARG A 226 8.31 21.06 1.09
C ARG A 226 9.50 22.01 1.01
N GLU A 227 9.60 23.00 1.89
CA GLU A 227 10.75 23.92 1.99
C GLU A 227 12.07 23.17 2.21
N ARG A 228 12.01 22.05 2.96
CA ARG A 228 13.15 21.15 3.20
C ARG A 228 13.35 20.10 2.11
N ASN A 229 12.71 20.27 0.95
CA ASN A 229 12.82 19.39 -0.23
C ASN A 229 12.44 17.92 0.02
N LYS A 230 11.58 17.65 1.02
CA LYS A 230 11.15 16.29 1.38
C LYS A 230 9.90 15.82 0.64
N ILE A 231 9.19 16.75 0.00
CA ILE A 231 8.02 16.48 -0.83
C ILE A 231 8.38 16.73 -2.30
N LYS A 232 8.00 15.80 -3.17
CA LYS A 232 8.21 15.84 -4.61
C LYS A 232 6.91 15.58 -5.35
N PHE A 233 6.86 15.98 -6.62
CA PHE A 233 5.76 15.71 -7.52
C PHE A 233 6.27 14.90 -8.71
N GLY A 234 5.50 13.89 -9.12
CA GLY A 234 5.86 13.10 -10.27
C GLY A 234 4.82 12.04 -10.60
N LYS A 235 5.07 11.36 -11.71
CA LYS A 235 4.24 10.28 -12.20
C LYS A 235 4.56 8.97 -11.50
N ARG A 236 3.55 8.30 -10.94
CA ARG A 236 3.68 7.00 -10.27
C ARG A 236 2.75 5.96 -10.85
N TYR A 237 3.23 4.73 -10.88
CA TYR A 237 2.40 3.56 -11.10
C TYR A 237 1.50 3.35 -9.88
N THR A 238 0.21 3.53 -10.08
CA THR A 238 -0.79 3.43 -9.03
C THR A 238 -1.94 2.55 -9.51
N ILE A 239 -2.48 1.73 -8.62
CA ILE A 239 -3.71 1.00 -8.90
C ILE A 239 -4.81 2.03 -9.16
N TYR A 240 -5.50 1.92 -10.28
CA TYR A 240 -6.40 2.93 -10.81
C TYR A 240 -7.69 2.26 -11.27
N SER A 241 -8.82 2.93 -11.04
CA SER A 241 -10.12 2.50 -11.55
C SER A 241 -10.46 3.31 -12.81
N PRO A 242 -10.35 2.71 -14.01
CA PRO A 242 -10.78 3.32 -15.27
C PRO A 242 -12.17 3.95 -15.23
N LYS A 243 -13.12 3.26 -14.60
CA LYS A 243 -14.53 3.65 -14.51
C LYS A 243 -14.72 4.82 -13.55
N ASP A 244 -14.02 4.81 -12.43
CA ASP A 244 -14.15 5.87 -11.41
C ASP A 244 -13.26 7.08 -11.73
N GLY A 245 -12.32 6.95 -12.68
CA GLY A 245 -11.47 8.07 -13.10
C GLY A 245 -10.43 8.49 -12.06
N GLN A 246 -10.07 7.60 -11.12
CA GLN A 246 -9.20 7.93 -9.99
C GLN A 246 -8.32 6.75 -9.53
N PRO A 247 -7.19 7.03 -8.84
CA PRO A 247 -6.46 6.01 -8.08
C PRO A 247 -7.38 5.21 -7.16
N CYS A 248 -7.37 3.88 -7.28
CA CYS A 248 -8.14 2.96 -6.45
C CYS A 248 -7.30 2.50 -5.25
N MET A 249 -7.51 3.18 -4.13
CA MET A 249 -6.78 2.93 -2.90
C MET A 249 -7.31 1.68 -2.20
N ASP A 250 -6.58 1.14 -1.24
CA ASP A 250 -6.89 -0.18 -0.66
C ASP A 250 -8.34 -0.33 -0.16
N HIS A 251 -8.92 0.68 0.47
CA HIS A 251 -10.30 0.63 0.97
C HIS A 251 -11.37 0.92 -0.11
N ASP A 252 -10.98 1.42 -1.28
CA ASP A 252 -11.88 1.59 -2.44
C ASP A 252 -12.08 0.27 -3.19
N ARG A 253 -11.37 -0.77 -2.79
CA ARG A 253 -11.39 -2.09 -3.43
C ARG A 253 -12.50 -2.94 -2.83
N GLN A 254 -13.24 -3.62 -3.71
CA GLN A 254 -14.10 -4.74 -3.35
C GLN A 254 -13.25 -5.98 -3.06
N THR A 255 -12.24 -6.22 -3.90
CA THR A 255 -11.26 -7.30 -3.75
C THR A 255 -9.87 -6.82 -4.13
N GLY A 256 -8.83 -7.43 -3.56
CA GLY A 256 -7.44 -7.06 -3.84
C GLY A 256 -6.84 -5.97 -2.94
N GLU A 257 -7.28 -5.83 -1.69
CA GLU A 257 -6.60 -4.99 -0.70
C GLU A 257 -5.14 -5.41 -0.53
N GLY A 258 -4.21 -4.44 -0.47
CA GLY A 258 -2.78 -4.67 -0.33
C GLY A 258 -2.08 -5.16 -1.61
N VAL A 259 -2.82 -5.33 -2.71
CA VAL A 259 -2.26 -5.59 -4.03
C VAL A 259 -1.57 -4.32 -4.55
N GLY A 260 -0.29 -4.44 -4.89
CA GLY A 260 0.46 -3.34 -5.50
C GLY A 260 0.63 -3.52 -7.01
N PRO A 261 1.19 -2.50 -7.69
CA PRO A 261 1.76 -2.67 -9.02
C PRO A 261 2.94 -3.66 -8.99
N GLN A 262 2.95 -4.59 -9.95
CA GLN A 262 4.03 -5.52 -10.24
C GLN A 262 4.76 -5.07 -11.50
N GLU A 263 6.06 -4.84 -11.39
CA GLU A 263 6.91 -4.53 -12.52
C GLU A 263 7.25 -5.79 -13.32
N TYR A 264 7.05 -5.72 -14.63
CA TYR A 264 7.51 -6.67 -15.63
C TYR A 264 8.46 -5.98 -16.61
N THR A 265 9.38 -6.77 -17.14
CA THR A 265 10.13 -6.40 -18.35
C THR A 265 9.33 -6.88 -19.56
N LEU A 266 8.87 -5.95 -20.37
CA LEU A 266 8.10 -6.22 -21.58
C LEU A 266 9.05 -6.33 -22.78
N LEU A 267 9.31 -7.55 -23.23
CA LEU A 267 10.25 -7.85 -24.31
C LEU A 267 9.58 -7.69 -25.67
N LYS A 268 10.26 -7.07 -26.61
CA LYS A 268 9.79 -6.90 -27.99
C LYS A 268 10.30 -8.05 -28.87
N LEU A 269 9.47 -9.07 -29.08
CA LEU A 269 9.79 -10.17 -29.99
C LEU A 269 9.32 -9.81 -31.42
N LYS A 270 10.27 -9.41 -32.28
CA LYS A 270 9.95 -8.89 -33.62
C LYS A 270 9.52 -10.02 -34.55
N VAL A 271 8.34 -9.90 -35.17
CA VAL A 271 7.87 -10.83 -36.20
C VAL A 271 8.67 -10.62 -37.48
N LEU A 272 9.21 -11.71 -38.03
CA LEU A 272 9.99 -11.75 -39.26
C LEU A 272 9.15 -12.21 -40.44
N GLU A 273 9.58 -11.85 -41.65
CA GLU A 273 9.01 -12.40 -42.88
C GLU A 273 9.41 -13.88 -43.08
N PRO A 274 8.53 -14.73 -43.63
CA PRO A 274 7.17 -14.42 -44.09
C PRO A 274 6.18 -14.27 -42.91
N TYR A 275 5.35 -13.23 -42.96
CA TYR A 275 4.32 -13.00 -41.96
C TYR A 275 3.22 -14.07 -42.01
N PRO A 276 2.65 -14.48 -40.86
CA PRO A 276 1.40 -15.23 -40.83
C PRO A 276 0.31 -14.55 -41.65
N SER A 277 -0.59 -15.33 -42.27
CA SER A 277 -1.61 -14.82 -43.20
C SER A 277 -2.42 -13.66 -42.62
N LYS A 278 -2.78 -13.73 -41.33
CA LYS A 278 -3.53 -12.68 -40.63
C LYS A 278 -2.73 -11.41 -40.37
N LEU A 279 -1.39 -11.49 -40.30
CA LEU A 279 -0.50 -10.36 -40.08
C LEU A 279 0.04 -9.75 -41.40
N SER A 280 -0.15 -10.42 -42.53
CA SER A 280 0.32 -9.96 -43.84
C SER A 280 -0.18 -8.56 -44.26
N GLY A 281 -1.39 -8.18 -43.83
CA GLY A 281 -1.97 -6.85 -44.08
C GLY A 281 -1.29 -5.72 -43.31
N LEU A 282 -0.38 -6.02 -42.38
CA LEU A 282 0.39 -5.05 -41.60
C LEU A 282 1.83 -4.90 -42.15
N LYS A 283 2.08 -5.33 -43.39
CA LYS A 283 3.39 -5.23 -44.04
C LYS A 283 3.87 -3.77 -44.05
N GLY A 284 5.14 -3.58 -43.69
CA GLY A 284 5.78 -2.25 -43.60
C GLY A 284 5.71 -1.61 -42.21
N LYS A 285 4.96 -2.19 -41.26
CA LYS A 285 5.00 -1.82 -39.84
C LYS A 285 5.93 -2.77 -39.08
N ASN A 286 6.52 -2.31 -37.97
CA ASN A 286 7.17 -3.23 -37.04
C ASN A 286 6.08 -3.92 -36.20
N ILE A 287 6.08 -5.24 -36.20
CA ILE A 287 5.12 -6.06 -35.45
C ILE A 287 5.88 -6.80 -34.35
N PHE A 288 5.45 -6.65 -33.10
CA PHE A 288 6.08 -7.28 -31.95
C PHE A 288 5.06 -8.10 -31.17
N LEU A 289 5.40 -9.36 -30.89
CA LEU A 289 4.77 -10.10 -29.80
C LEU A 289 5.45 -9.63 -28.51
N VAL A 290 4.67 -9.04 -27.61
CA VAL A 290 5.24 -8.42 -26.41
C VAL A 290 5.14 -9.35 -25.21
N ALA A 291 6.26 -9.95 -24.82
CA ALA A 291 6.31 -10.95 -23.75
C ALA A 291 6.66 -10.31 -22.40
N ALA A 292 5.86 -10.54 -21.37
CA ALA A 292 6.13 -10.04 -20.03
C ALA A 292 6.95 -11.05 -19.20
N THR A 293 8.09 -10.61 -18.65
CA THR A 293 8.92 -11.45 -17.76
C THR A 293 9.31 -10.74 -16.46
N LEU A 294 9.35 -11.50 -15.36
CA LEU A 294 9.93 -11.08 -14.08
C LEU A 294 11.41 -11.42 -13.96
N ARG A 295 11.95 -12.15 -14.94
CA ARG A 295 13.31 -12.69 -14.96
C ARG A 295 14.07 -12.22 -16.21
N PRO A 296 14.30 -10.90 -16.39
CA PRO A 296 15.03 -10.38 -17.54
C PRO A 296 16.44 -10.96 -17.66
N GLU A 297 17.05 -11.41 -16.56
CA GLU A 297 18.36 -12.04 -16.55
C GLU A 297 18.44 -13.34 -17.35
N THR A 298 17.31 -14.06 -17.52
CA THR A 298 17.30 -15.36 -18.21
C THR A 298 17.22 -15.23 -19.74
N MET A 299 17.09 -14.02 -20.27
CA MET A 299 16.76 -13.79 -21.69
C MET A 299 17.84 -14.23 -22.70
N PHE A 300 19.05 -14.50 -22.24
CA PHE A 300 20.09 -15.13 -23.06
C PHE A 300 19.76 -16.57 -23.45
N GLY A 301 18.92 -17.26 -22.67
CA GLY A 301 18.56 -18.66 -22.85
C GLY A 301 17.27 -18.88 -23.63
N GLN A 302 16.75 -17.86 -24.31
CA GLN A 302 15.47 -17.95 -25.02
C GLN A 302 15.55 -18.93 -26.19
N THR A 303 14.64 -19.90 -26.22
CA THR A 303 14.56 -20.91 -27.30
C THR A 303 13.36 -20.70 -28.22
N ASN A 304 12.25 -20.18 -27.70
CA ASN A 304 10.99 -20.00 -28.41
C ASN A 304 10.08 -19.00 -27.69
N CYS A 305 8.97 -18.66 -28.32
CA CYS A 305 7.86 -17.91 -27.71
C CYS A 305 6.68 -18.85 -27.50
N TRP A 306 5.94 -18.69 -26.42
CA TRP A 306 4.71 -19.42 -26.13
C TRP A 306 3.48 -18.53 -26.29
N VAL A 307 2.45 -19.10 -26.90
CA VAL A 307 1.09 -18.54 -26.95
C VAL A 307 0.08 -19.65 -26.74
N ARG A 308 -1.06 -19.32 -26.11
CA ARG A 308 -2.18 -20.25 -26.02
C ARG A 308 -2.98 -20.26 -27.33
N PRO A 309 -3.19 -21.41 -27.99
CA PRO A 309 -3.85 -21.45 -29.31
C PRO A 309 -5.31 -20.97 -29.31
N ASP A 310 -6.08 -21.31 -28.27
CA ASP A 310 -7.50 -21.01 -28.12
C ASP A 310 -7.78 -19.70 -27.37
N MET A 311 -6.77 -18.83 -27.22
CA MET A 311 -6.90 -17.52 -26.59
C MET A 311 -6.97 -16.41 -27.64
N LYS A 312 -7.76 -15.37 -27.34
CA LYS A 312 -7.86 -14.17 -28.17
C LYS A 312 -6.71 -13.21 -27.86
N TYR A 313 -6.14 -12.65 -28.92
CA TYR A 313 -5.14 -11.59 -28.88
C TYR A 313 -5.59 -10.46 -29.79
N ILE A 314 -5.02 -9.28 -29.56
CA ILE A 314 -5.18 -8.12 -30.40
C ILE A 314 -3.82 -7.58 -30.83
N GLY A 315 -3.74 -7.06 -32.04
CA GLY A 315 -2.71 -6.15 -32.50
C GLY A 315 -3.20 -4.72 -32.35
N PHE A 316 -2.49 -3.87 -31.62
CA PHE A 316 -2.80 -2.44 -31.49
C PHE A 316 -1.60 -1.56 -31.83
N GLU A 317 -1.85 -0.36 -32.34
CA GLU A 317 -0.81 0.61 -32.66
C GLU A 317 -0.37 1.38 -31.41
N THR A 318 0.94 1.37 -31.14
CA THR A 318 1.54 2.14 -30.04
C THR A 318 1.74 3.60 -30.42
N VAL A 319 2.04 4.45 -29.44
CA VAL A 319 2.35 5.88 -29.66
C VAL A 319 3.53 6.10 -30.63
N ASN A 320 4.43 5.11 -30.76
CA ASN A 320 5.59 5.16 -31.65
C ASN A 320 5.31 4.54 -33.04
N GLY A 321 4.07 4.10 -33.32
CA GLY A 321 3.68 3.49 -34.59
C GLY A 321 4.05 2.01 -34.76
N ASP A 322 4.66 1.39 -33.73
CA ASP A 322 4.86 -0.07 -33.67
C ASP A 322 3.52 -0.78 -33.39
N ILE A 323 3.33 -1.99 -33.92
CA ILE A 323 2.18 -2.84 -33.62
C ILE A 323 2.54 -3.85 -32.53
N PHE A 324 1.85 -3.80 -31.40
CA PHE A 324 2.03 -4.75 -30.29
C PHE A 324 0.91 -5.80 -30.31
N ILE A 325 1.30 -7.07 -30.17
CA ILE A 325 0.39 -8.21 -30.07
C ILE A 325 0.39 -8.74 -28.64
N CYS A 326 -0.78 -8.68 -27.98
CA CYS A 326 -1.02 -9.19 -26.62
C CYS A 326 -2.53 -9.43 -26.38
N THR A 327 -2.92 -9.84 -25.18
CA THR A 327 -4.33 -9.91 -24.78
C THR A 327 -4.97 -8.52 -24.70
N GLN A 328 -6.30 -8.45 -24.86
CA GLN A 328 -7.09 -7.21 -24.71
C GLN A 328 -6.86 -6.57 -23.34
N LYS A 329 -6.82 -7.39 -22.29
CA LYS A 329 -6.59 -6.96 -20.90
C LYS A 329 -5.25 -6.24 -20.75
N ALA A 330 -4.18 -6.82 -21.28
CA ALA A 330 -2.85 -6.22 -21.21
C ALA A 330 -2.79 -4.90 -21.98
N ALA A 331 -3.39 -4.82 -23.17
CA ALA A 331 -3.46 -3.58 -23.94
C ALA A 331 -4.27 -2.48 -23.21
N ARG A 332 -5.40 -2.83 -22.60
CA ARG A 332 -6.18 -1.90 -21.75
C ARG A 332 -5.30 -1.34 -20.63
N ASN A 333 -4.54 -2.19 -19.92
CA ASN A 333 -3.65 -1.76 -18.86
C ASN A 333 -2.50 -0.87 -19.38
N MET A 334 -1.86 -1.25 -20.49
CA MET A 334 -0.81 -0.46 -21.16
C MET A 334 -1.30 0.93 -21.59
N SER A 335 -2.57 1.07 -21.97
CA SER A 335 -3.13 2.35 -22.40
C SER A 335 -3.07 3.43 -21.30
N TYR A 336 -3.01 3.05 -20.02
CA TYR A 336 -2.87 3.99 -18.89
C TYR A 336 -1.42 4.26 -18.48
N GLN A 337 -0.44 3.70 -19.20
CA GLN A 337 0.99 3.76 -18.87
C GLN A 337 1.82 4.45 -19.96
N GLY A 338 1.17 5.15 -20.89
CA GLY A 338 1.82 5.91 -21.95
C GLY A 338 2.21 5.09 -23.19
N PHE A 339 1.69 3.87 -23.35
CA PHE A 339 1.91 3.08 -24.57
C PHE A 339 1.03 3.53 -25.74
N THR A 340 -0.13 4.12 -25.45
CA THR A 340 -1.07 4.69 -26.42
C THR A 340 -1.12 6.21 -26.28
N LYS A 341 -1.71 6.88 -27.28
CA LYS A 341 -1.82 8.35 -27.29
C LYS A 341 -2.72 8.87 -26.16
N ASP A 342 -3.85 8.22 -25.96
CA ASP A 342 -4.89 8.62 -24.99
C ASP A 342 -5.13 7.50 -23.98
N ASN A 343 -5.22 7.86 -22.70
CA ASN A 343 -5.47 6.91 -21.61
C ASN A 343 -6.82 6.21 -21.81
N GLY A 344 -6.85 4.88 -21.69
CA GLY A 344 -8.06 4.07 -21.87
C GLY A 344 -8.44 3.80 -23.33
N VAL A 345 -7.72 4.37 -24.30
CA VAL A 345 -7.99 4.16 -25.73
C VAL A 345 -6.94 3.22 -26.32
N VAL A 346 -7.40 2.06 -26.81
CA VAL A 346 -6.55 1.06 -27.49
C VAL A 346 -6.89 1.07 -28.98
N PRO A 347 -6.01 1.58 -29.86
CA PRO A 347 -6.26 1.60 -31.31
C PRO A 347 -6.00 0.21 -31.91
N VAL A 348 -7.00 -0.67 -31.80
CA VAL A 348 -6.94 -2.04 -32.32
C VAL A 348 -6.88 -2.02 -33.85
N VAL A 349 -5.83 -2.62 -34.41
CA VAL A 349 -5.66 -2.80 -35.86
C VAL A 349 -5.99 -4.21 -36.32
N LYS A 350 -5.95 -5.19 -35.40
CA LYS A 350 -6.22 -6.59 -35.72
C LYS A 350 -6.71 -7.38 -34.51
N GLU A 351 -7.64 -8.30 -34.74
CA GLU A 351 -8.00 -9.37 -33.79
C GLU A 351 -7.46 -10.71 -34.30
N LEU A 352 -6.97 -11.53 -33.39
CA LEU A 352 -6.25 -12.77 -33.69
C LEU A 352 -6.63 -13.86 -32.70
N MET A 353 -6.72 -15.10 -33.17
CA MET A 353 -6.64 -16.29 -32.30
C MET A 353 -5.18 -16.73 -32.19
N GLY A 354 -4.77 -17.25 -31.03
CA GLY A 354 -3.39 -17.71 -30.82
C GLY A 354 -2.93 -18.74 -31.86
N GLU A 355 -3.82 -19.61 -32.32
CA GLU A 355 -3.55 -20.58 -33.39
C GLU A 355 -3.10 -19.92 -34.70
N GLU A 356 -3.57 -18.71 -35.00
CA GLU A 356 -3.29 -17.99 -36.25
C GLU A 356 -1.87 -17.38 -36.30
N ILE A 357 -1.17 -17.35 -35.16
CA ILE A 357 0.20 -16.82 -35.04
C ILE A 357 1.23 -17.91 -34.69
N LEU A 358 0.79 -19.17 -34.55
CA LEU A 358 1.69 -20.31 -34.35
C LEU A 358 2.62 -20.49 -35.55
N GLY A 359 3.88 -20.85 -35.28
CA GLY A 359 4.91 -21.01 -36.29
C GLY A 359 5.48 -19.70 -36.85
N ALA A 360 5.03 -18.53 -36.38
CA ALA A 360 5.64 -17.27 -36.78
C ALA A 360 7.12 -17.23 -36.39
N SER A 361 7.97 -16.74 -37.32
CA SER A 361 9.40 -16.55 -37.07
C SER A 361 9.63 -15.25 -36.32
N LEU A 362 10.46 -15.27 -35.29
CA LEU A 362 10.72 -14.14 -34.41
C LEU A 362 12.22 -13.86 -34.28
N SER A 363 12.57 -12.58 -34.17
CA SER A 363 13.83 -12.12 -33.61
C SER A 363 13.59 -11.74 -32.15
N ALA A 364 14.35 -12.32 -31.23
CA ALA A 364 14.24 -12.06 -29.79
C ALA A 364 15.51 -11.35 -29.27
N PRO A 365 15.39 -10.47 -28.27
CA PRO A 365 16.56 -9.84 -27.65
C PRO A 365 17.48 -10.87 -26.97
N LEU A 366 18.79 -10.65 -26.97
CA LEU A 366 19.81 -11.40 -26.21
C LEU A 366 19.98 -12.91 -26.49
N THR A 367 19.08 -13.56 -27.24
CA THR A 367 19.21 -15.00 -27.56
C THR A 367 20.41 -15.27 -28.48
N SER A 368 21.00 -16.46 -28.35
CA SER A 368 22.00 -16.96 -29.30
C SER A 368 21.40 -17.45 -30.62
N TYR A 369 20.10 -17.71 -30.68
CA TYR A 369 19.42 -18.16 -31.89
C TYR A 369 19.05 -16.99 -32.78
N LYS A 370 19.43 -17.03 -34.06
CA LYS A 370 19.09 -15.97 -35.03
C LYS A 370 17.58 -15.83 -35.24
N VAL A 371 16.86 -16.94 -35.17
CA VAL A 371 15.41 -17.01 -35.33
C VAL A 371 14.87 -17.99 -34.29
N ILE A 372 13.80 -17.61 -33.61
CA ILE A 372 12.99 -18.49 -32.77
C ILE A 372 11.55 -18.52 -33.28
N TYR A 373 10.71 -19.44 -32.78
CA TYR A 373 9.34 -19.62 -33.28
C TYR A 373 8.29 -19.45 -32.20
N VAL A 374 7.08 -19.06 -32.61
CA VAL A 374 5.88 -19.10 -31.77
C VAL A 374 5.34 -20.53 -31.69
N LEU A 375 5.28 -21.08 -30.48
CA LEU A 375 4.86 -22.45 -30.20
C LEU A 375 3.65 -22.49 -29.24
N PRO A 376 2.85 -23.57 -29.25
CA PRO A 376 1.66 -23.66 -28.41
C PRO A 376 2.00 -24.06 -26.97
N MET A 377 1.41 -23.36 -26.00
CA MET A 377 1.43 -23.73 -24.58
C MET A 377 0.02 -23.59 -23.98
N LEU A 378 -0.51 -24.67 -23.39
CA LEU A 378 -1.92 -24.73 -22.98
C LEU A 378 -2.18 -24.14 -21.59
N THR A 379 -1.13 -23.88 -20.81
CA THR A 379 -1.21 -23.45 -19.42
C THR A 379 -1.20 -21.93 -19.23
N ILE A 380 -0.99 -21.16 -20.30
CA ILE A 380 -1.00 -19.69 -20.26
C ILE A 380 -2.40 -19.20 -19.85
N LYS A 381 -2.42 -18.24 -18.92
CA LYS A 381 -3.66 -17.60 -18.46
C LYS A 381 -3.82 -16.23 -19.10
N GLU A 382 -5.06 -15.88 -19.43
CA GLU A 382 -5.40 -14.59 -20.04
C GLU A 382 -5.28 -13.43 -19.05
N ASP A 383 -5.46 -13.72 -17.77
CA ASP A 383 -5.52 -12.74 -16.69
C ASP A 383 -4.15 -12.33 -16.12
N LYS A 384 -3.06 -12.88 -16.66
CA LYS A 384 -1.69 -12.71 -16.16
C LYS A 384 -0.72 -12.29 -17.28
N GLY A 385 0.05 -11.23 -17.05
CA GLY A 385 0.99 -10.72 -18.04
C GLY A 385 0.29 -10.30 -19.34
N THR A 386 0.94 -10.55 -20.47
CA THR A 386 0.44 -10.16 -21.80
C THR A 386 -0.26 -11.28 -22.56
N GLY A 387 -0.32 -12.48 -21.98
CA GLY A 387 -0.67 -13.72 -22.67
C GLY A 387 0.39 -14.23 -23.65
N VAL A 388 1.48 -13.48 -23.87
CA VAL A 388 2.65 -13.90 -24.63
C VAL A 388 3.77 -14.18 -23.64
N VAL A 389 4.35 -15.38 -23.70
CA VAL A 389 5.39 -15.82 -22.75
C VAL A 389 6.66 -16.17 -23.52
N THR A 390 7.80 -15.75 -23.00
CA THR A 390 9.10 -16.15 -23.53
C THR A 390 9.57 -17.45 -22.88
N SER A 391 10.20 -18.34 -23.64
CA SER A 391 10.62 -19.67 -23.19
C SER A 391 12.11 -19.73 -22.87
N VAL A 392 12.47 -20.07 -21.63
CA VAL A 392 13.86 -20.33 -21.21
C VAL A 392 13.99 -21.70 -20.53
N PRO A 393 14.06 -22.81 -21.30
CA PRO A 393 14.02 -24.17 -20.77
C PRO A 393 15.15 -24.56 -19.82
N SER A 394 16.26 -23.81 -19.78
CA SER A 394 17.36 -24.05 -18.83
C SER A 394 16.98 -23.69 -17.39
N ASP A 395 16.09 -22.71 -17.21
CA ASP A 395 15.84 -22.02 -15.94
C ASP A 395 14.35 -21.97 -15.56
N SER A 396 13.45 -22.47 -16.41
CA SER A 396 12.00 -22.50 -16.22
C SER A 396 11.43 -23.93 -16.39
N PRO A 397 10.89 -24.53 -15.31
CA PRO A 397 10.34 -25.90 -15.34
C PRO A 397 9.16 -26.07 -16.31
N ASP A 398 8.32 -25.04 -16.43
CA ASP A 398 7.18 -25.06 -17.35
C ASP A 398 7.65 -25.11 -18.81
N ASP A 399 8.70 -24.34 -19.13
CA ASP A 399 9.22 -24.21 -20.49
C ASP A 399 9.85 -25.52 -20.96
N ILE A 400 10.65 -26.17 -20.11
CA ILE A 400 11.23 -27.47 -20.45
C ILE A 400 10.18 -28.58 -20.56
N ALA A 401 9.15 -28.57 -19.71
CA ALA A 401 8.06 -29.53 -19.79
C ALA A 401 7.27 -29.38 -21.11
N ALA A 402 6.89 -28.14 -21.46
CA ALA A 402 6.19 -27.84 -22.72
C ALA A 402 7.04 -28.14 -23.95
N LEU A 403 8.34 -27.80 -23.93
CA LEU A 403 9.26 -28.11 -25.02
C LEU A 403 9.44 -29.62 -25.20
N ARG A 404 9.59 -30.38 -24.11
CA ARG A 404 9.68 -31.86 -24.14
C ARG A 404 8.42 -32.50 -24.71
N ASP A 405 7.24 -31.97 -24.37
CA ASP A 405 5.98 -32.42 -24.96
C ASP A 405 6.00 -32.25 -26.47
N LEU A 406 6.38 -31.07 -26.97
CA LEU A 406 6.45 -30.82 -28.41
C LEU A 406 7.54 -31.63 -29.10
N LYS A 407 8.69 -31.90 -28.45
CA LYS A 407 9.74 -32.77 -29.00
C LYS A 407 9.29 -34.23 -29.12
N LYS A 408 8.59 -34.76 -28.13
CA LYS A 408 8.16 -36.17 -28.07
C LYS A 408 6.89 -36.45 -28.88
N LYS A 409 5.92 -35.54 -28.87
CA LYS A 409 4.57 -35.78 -29.41
C LYS A 409 4.42 -35.20 -30.82
N GLN A 410 4.80 -35.96 -31.85
CA GLN A 410 4.63 -35.55 -33.25
C GLN A 410 3.16 -35.20 -33.58
N ALA A 411 2.19 -35.92 -33.01
CA ALA A 411 0.76 -35.62 -33.18
C ALA A 411 0.38 -34.22 -32.66
N LEU A 412 1.02 -33.75 -31.58
CA LEU A 412 0.79 -32.41 -31.05
C LEU A 412 1.34 -31.33 -31.99
N ARG A 413 2.51 -31.57 -32.60
CA ARG A 413 3.08 -30.68 -33.62
C ARG A 413 2.18 -30.61 -34.85
N ALA A 414 1.75 -31.77 -35.36
CA ALA A 414 0.87 -31.87 -36.51
C ALA A 414 -0.49 -31.17 -36.29
N LYS A 415 -1.09 -31.32 -35.09
CA LYS A 415 -2.35 -30.67 -34.73
C LYS A 415 -2.31 -29.15 -34.93
N TYR A 416 -1.18 -28.52 -34.59
CA TYR A 416 -1.03 -27.06 -34.60
C TYR A 416 -0.19 -26.54 -35.78
N GLY A 417 0.08 -27.38 -36.79
CA GLY A 417 0.86 -26.99 -37.97
C GLY A 417 2.33 -26.65 -37.66
N ILE A 418 2.86 -27.11 -36.53
CA ILE A 418 4.26 -26.87 -36.13
C ILE A 418 5.17 -27.88 -36.85
N ARG A 419 6.22 -27.38 -37.49
CA ARG A 419 7.20 -28.21 -38.20
C ARG A 419 8.33 -28.66 -37.28
N ASP A 420 9.01 -29.74 -37.67
CA ASP A 420 10.11 -30.30 -36.89
C ASP A 420 11.31 -29.34 -36.77
N ASP A 421 11.60 -28.55 -37.82
CA ASP A 421 12.66 -27.51 -37.82
C ASP A 421 12.41 -26.39 -36.81
N MET A 422 11.16 -26.20 -36.39
CA MET A 422 10.77 -25.16 -35.43
C MET A 422 10.97 -25.55 -33.96
N VAL A 423 11.23 -26.83 -33.68
CA VAL A 423 11.24 -27.39 -32.31
C VAL A 423 12.48 -28.23 -32.04
N LEU A 424 12.79 -29.19 -32.92
CA LEU A 424 13.82 -30.19 -32.66
C LEU A 424 15.24 -29.60 -32.50
N PRO A 425 15.66 -28.58 -33.27
CA PRO A 425 17.00 -28.01 -33.14
C PRO A 425 17.23 -27.18 -31.86
N PHE A 426 16.17 -26.81 -31.15
CA PHE A 426 16.26 -25.88 -30.02
C PHE A 426 16.51 -26.65 -28.72
N GLU A 427 17.73 -26.59 -28.21
CA GLU A 427 18.11 -27.16 -26.91
C GLU A 427 18.19 -26.10 -25.81
N PRO A 428 17.99 -26.49 -24.53
CA PRO A 428 18.20 -25.60 -23.39
C PRO A 428 19.60 -24.97 -23.42
N VAL A 429 19.66 -23.64 -23.32
CA VAL A 429 20.92 -22.88 -23.34
C VAL A 429 21.29 -22.52 -21.90
N PRO A 430 22.45 -22.94 -21.37
CA PRO A 430 22.84 -22.61 -20.00
C PRO A 430 23.01 -21.10 -19.77
N VAL A 431 22.27 -20.54 -18.80
CA VAL A 431 22.35 -19.10 -18.45
C VAL A 431 22.86 -18.89 -17.03
N ILE A 432 22.37 -19.68 -16.08
CA ILE A 432 22.64 -19.53 -14.65
C ILE A 432 23.13 -20.86 -14.09
N GLU A 433 24.24 -20.83 -13.37
CA GLU A 433 24.67 -21.92 -12.50
C GLU A 433 24.01 -21.76 -11.14
N ILE A 434 23.17 -22.73 -10.74
CA ILE A 434 22.55 -22.74 -9.42
C ILE A 434 23.21 -23.85 -8.58
N PRO A 435 23.85 -23.50 -7.44
CA PRO A 435 24.47 -24.51 -6.57
C PRO A 435 23.51 -25.65 -6.22
N GLY A 436 23.94 -26.89 -6.48
CA GLY A 436 23.14 -28.10 -6.25
C GLY A 436 22.17 -28.49 -7.37
N PHE A 437 21.87 -27.60 -8.33
CA PHE A 437 21.01 -27.91 -9.48
C PHE A 437 21.75 -27.87 -10.83
N GLY A 438 22.95 -27.28 -10.88
CA GLY A 438 23.76 -27.17 -12.09
C GLY A 438 23.41 -25.95 -12.96
N ASN A 439 23.91 -25.97 -14.19
CA ASN A 439 23.69 -24.94 -15.22
C ASN A 439 22.45 -25.15 -16.10
N LEU A 440 21.72 -26.25 -15.91
CA LEU A 440 20.44 -26.58 -16.52
C LEU A 440 19.42 -26.89 -15.42
N SER A 441 19.31 -25.98 -14.46
CA SER A 441 18.59 -26.19 -13.20
C SER A 441 17.15 -26.67 -13.39
N ALA A 442 16.42 -26.15 -14.37
CA ALA A 442 15.05 -26.58 -14.68
C ALA A 442 14.99 -28.00 -15.25
N VAL A 443 15.97 -28.40 -16.06
CA VAL A 443 16.09 -29.75 -16.58
C VAL A 443 16.33 -30.73 -15.43
N THR A 444 17.29 -30.42 -14.56
CA THR A 444 17.66 -31.24 -13.39
C THR A 444 16.46 -31.48 -12.48
N ILE A 445 15.77 -30.42 -12.05
CA ILE A 445 14.64 -30.56 -11.11
C ILE A 445 13.44 -31.25 -11.75
N CYS A 446 13.18 -31.04 -13.05
CA CYS A 446 12.11 -31.75 -13.75
C CYS A 446 12.39 -33.26 -13.83
N ASP A 447 13.65 -33.65 -14.02
CA ASP A 447 14.05 -35.06 -14.05
C ASP A 447 13.98 -35.69 -12.65
N GLU A 448 14.43 -34.98 -11.61
CA GLU A 448 14.32 -35.42 -10.20
C GLU A 448 12.86 -35.63 -9.77
N LEU A 449 11.97 -34.69 -10.09
CA LEU A 449 10.54 -34.77 -9.76
C LEU A 449 9.74 -35.66 -10.74
N LYS A 450 10.41 -36.23 -11.74
CA LYS A 450 9.80 -37.08 -12.79
C LYS A 450 8.61 -36.39 -13.44
N ILE A 451 8.79 -35.13 -13.85
CA ILE A 451 7.81 -34.34 -14.59
C ILE A 451 7.81 -34.81 -16.04
N GLN A 452 6.65 -35.26 -16.52
CA GLN A 452 6.50 -35.88 -17.84
C GLN A 452 5.75 -35.00 -18.84
N SER A 453 4.96 -34.04 -18.34
CA SER A 453 4.03 -33.26 -19.16
C SER A 453 3.88 -31.84 -18.60
N GLN A 454 3.57 -30.88 -19.46
CA GLN A 454 3.17 -29.52 -19.03
C GLN A 454 1.88 -29.51 -18.18
N ASN A 455 1.16 -30.64 -18.13
CA ASN A 455 -0.04 -30.81 -17.31
C ASN A 455 0.24 -31.19 -15.85
N ASP A 456 1.49 -31.48 -15.47
CA ASP A 456 1.89 -31.87 -14.11
C ASP A 456 1.95 -30.64 -13.16
N ARG A 457 0.84 -29.91 -13.03
CA ARG A 457 0.76 -28.56 -12.42
C ARG A 457 1.36 -28.48 -11.01
N GLU A 458 1.06 -29.44 -10.14
CA GLU A 458 1.54 -29.43 -8.75
C GLU A 458 3.06 -29.61 -8.68
N LYS A 459 3.61 -30.56 -9.44
CA LYS A 459 5.05 -30.81 -9.51
C LYS A 459 5.80 -29.64 -10.14
N LEU A 460 5.21 -29.00 -11.16
CA LEU A 460 5.77 -27.82 -11.79
C LEU A 460 5.83 -26.63 -10.82
N ALA A 461 4.80 -26.45 -9.99
CA ALA A 461 4.80 -25.44 -8.95
C ALA A 461 5.90 -25.71 -7.90
N GLU A 462 6.04 -26.95 -7.43
CA GLU A 462 7.11 -27.37 -6.52
C GLU A 462 8.51 -27.14 -7.13
N ALA A 463 8.68 -27.46 -8.41
CA ALA A 463 9.93 -27.24 -9.13
C ALA A 463 10.31 -25.76 -9.15
N LYS A 464 9.38 -24.88 -9.53
CA LYS A 464 9.59 -23.43 -9.56
C LYS A 464 10.00 -22.88 -8.21
N GLU A 465 9.36 -23.34 -7.12
CA GLU A 465 9.67 -22.91 -5.76
C GLU A 465 11.12 -23.15 -5.40
N LYS A 466 11.61 -24.35 -5.70
CA LYS A 466 12.98 -24.77 -5.36
C LYS A 466 14.03 -23.96 -6.11
N ILE A 467 13.82 -23.69 -7.40
CA ILE A 467 14.88 -23.12 -8.23
C ILE A 467 14.81 -21.60 -8.40
N TYR A 468 13.64 -20.95 -8.34
CA TYR A 468 13.54 -19.50 -8.61
C TYR A 468 14.16 -18.66 -7.48
N LEU A 469 13.79 -18.95 -6.23
CA LEU A 469 14.32 -18.21 -5.08
C LEU A 469 15.83 -18.43 -4.92
N LYS A 470 16.26 -19.70 -5.04
CA LYS A 470 17.68 -20.06 -4.96
C LYS A 470 18.47 -19.46 -6.11
N GLY A 471 17.95 -19.53 -7.33
CA GLY A 471 18.58 -18.95 -8.52
C GLY A 471 18.75 -17.43 -8.42
N PHE A 472 17.84 -16.73 -7.74
CA PHE A 472 17.99 -15.30 -7.54
C PHE A 472 19.11 -14.94 -6.55
N TYR A 473 19.16 -15.60 -5.38
CA TYR A 473 20.11 -15.25 -4.32
C TYR A 473 21.50 -15.90 -4.48
N GLU A 474 21.55 -17.13 -4.99
CA GLU A 474 22.77 -17.94 -5.09
C GLU A 474 23.21 -18.19 -6.54
N GLY A 475 22.36 -17.89 -7.52
CA GLY A 475 22.67 -18.15 -8.93
C GLY A 475 23.80 -17.26 -9.46
N ILE A 476 24.67 -17.88 -10.25
CA ILE A 476 25.83 -17.24 -10.87
C ILE A 476 25.63 -17.21 -12.38
N MET A 477 25.74 -16.05 -13.00
CA MET A 477 25.62 -15.91 -14.45
C MET A 477 26.76 -16.63 -15.19
N LEU A 478 26.41 -17.29 -16.30
CA LEU A 478 27.35 -18.00 -17.18
C LEU A 478 27.65 -17.26 -18.49
N VAL A 479 26.81 -16.28 -18.83
CA VAL A 479 26.82 -15.58 -20.12
C VAL A 479 27.91 -14.52 -20.19
N ASP A 480 28.47 -14.33 -21.39
CA ASP A 480 29.54 -13.36 -21.62
C ASP A 480 29.08 -11.93 -21.27
N GLY A 481 30.00 -11.16 -20.67
CA GLY A 481 29.73 -9.82 -20.14
C GLY A 481 29.17 -9.79 -18.71
N PHE A 482 28.58 -10.88 -18.22
CA PHE A 482 28.07 -11.00 -16.84
C PHE A 482 28.60 -12.21 -16.08
N LYS A 483 29.40 -13.05 -16.74
CA LYS A 483 29.96 -14.29 -16.20
C LYS A 483 30.58 -14.11 -14.81
N GLY A 484 30.20 -14.98 -13.87
CA GLY A 484 30.72 -15.00 -12.51
C GLY A 484 30.03 -14.03 -11.53
N GLN A 485 29.14 -13.16 -12.01
CA GLN A 485 28.37 -12.25 -11.15
C GLN A 485 27.09 -12.91 -10.64
N LYS A 486 26.59 -12.49 -9.46
CA LYS A 486 25.34 -13.00 -8.91
C LYS A 486 24.12 -12.40 -9.60
N VAL A 487 23.08 -13.21 -9.75
CA VAL A 487 21.81 -12.81 -10.39
C VAL A 487 21.20 -11.57 -9.74
N GLN A 488 21.09 -11.52 -8.41
CA GLN A 488 20.52 -10.38 -7.68
C GLN A 488 21.22 -9.05 -7.99
N ASP A 489 22.52 -9.08 -8.30
CA ASP A 489 23.32 -7.87 -8.53
C ASP A 489 23.20 -7.36 -9.98
N VAL A 490 22.96 -8.27 -10.94
CA VAL A 490 22.95 -7.93 -12.38
C VAL A 490 21.55 -7.82 -12.99
N LYS A 491 20.51 -8.36 -12.33
CA LYS A 491 19.14 -8.39 -12.86
C LYS A 491 18.66 -7.03 -13.38
N LYS A 492 18.79 -5.98 -12.56
CA LYS A 492 18.39 -4.61 -12.93
C LYS A 492 19.30 -4.00 -14.01
N THR A 493 20.59 -4.34 -14.00
CA THR A 493 21.53 -3.90 -15.03
C THR A 493 21.19 -4.48 -16.41
N ILE A 494 20.86 -5.77 -16.47
CA ILE A 494 20.45 -6.45 -17.72
C ILE A 494 19.13 -5.88 -18.23
N GLN A 495 18.14 -5.71 -17.35
CA GLN A 495 16.86 -5.06 -17.68
C GLN A 495 17.10 -3.68 -18.31
N LYS A 496 17.91 -2.84 -17.66
CA LYS A 496 18.23 -1.50 -18.14
C LYS A 496 18.89 -1.53 -19.52
N LYS A 497 19.87 -2.42 -19.75
CA LYS A 497 20.52 -2.55 -21.07
C LYS A 497 19.52 -2.87 -22.20
N MET A 498 18.55 -3.74 -21.96
CA MET A 498 17.51 -4.05 -22.97
C MET A 498 16.58 -2.86 -23.22
N ILE A 499 16.25 -2.10 -22.18
CA ILE A 499 15.43 -0.88 -22.32
C ILE A 499 16.18 0.19 -23.11
N ASP A 500 17.45 0.43 -22.75
CA ASP A 500 18.30 1.43 -23.43
C ASP A 500 18.54 1.07 -24.90
N ALA A 501 18.56 -0.23 -25.26
CA ALA A 501 18.65 -0.71 -26.63
C ALA A 501 17.32 -0.63 -27.42
N GLY A 502 16.20 -0.34 -26.76
CA GLY A 502 14.86 -0.33 -27.38
C GLY A 502 14.26 -1.72 -27.59
N ASP A 503 14.86 -2.75 -26.98
CA ASP A 503 14.45 -4.16 -27.07
C ASP A 503 13.41 -4.54 -26.02
N ALA A 504 13.29 -3.74 -24.95
CA ALA A 504 12.32 -3.94 -23.88
C ALA A 504 11.73 -2.63 -23.36
N LEU A 505 10.60 -2.72 -22.67
CA LEU A 505 9.93 -1.61 -21.98
C LEU A 505 9.56 -2.01 -20.54
N ILE A 506 9.34 -1.03 -19.67
CA ILE A 506 8.74 -1.27 -18.35
C ILE A 506 7.24 -1.34 -18.51
N TYR A 507 6.64 -2.42 -17.99
CA TYR A 507 5.20 -2.63 -17.96
C TYR A 507 4.80 -3.00 -16.54
N MET A 508 3.73 -2.40 -16.02
CA MET A 508 3.25 -2.67 -14.67
C MET A 508 1.84 -3.24 -14.71
N GLU A 509 1.52 -4.21 -13.88
CA GLU A 509 0.14 -4.72 -13.72
C GLU A 509 -0.18 -4.98 -12.25
N PRO A 510 -1.46 -5.04 -11.85
CA PRO A 510 -1.78 -5.44 -10.48
C PRO A 510 -1.22 -6.85 -10.18
N GLU A 511 -0.55 -7.05 -9.04
CA GLU A 511 0.03 -8.37 -8.67
C GLU A 511 -1.01 -9.51 -8.67
N LYS A 512 -2.27 -9.16 -8.38
CA LYS A 512 -3.45 -10.02 -8.43
C LYS A 512 -4.61 -9.17 -8.94
N GLN A 513 -5.71 -9.79 -9.36
CA GLN A 513 -6.91 -9.06 -9.75
C GLN A 513 -7.35 -8.10 -8.62
N VAL A 514 -7.68 -6.87 -9.00
CA VAL A 514 -8.23 -5.84 -8.12
C VAL A 514 -9.53 -5.35 -8.72
N MET A 515 -10.61 -5.44 -7.94
CA MET A 515 -11.91 -4.90 -8.31
C MET A 515 -12.20 -3.68 -7.45
N SER A 516 -12.58 -2.56 -8.07
CA SER A 516 -13.10 -1.40 -7.35
C SER A 516 -14.49 -1.72 -6.79
N ARG A 517 -14.94 -0.98 -5.78
CA ARG A 517 -16.31 -1.09 -5.24
C ARG A 517 -17.40 -0.69 -6.24
N SER A 518 -17.04 0.01 -7.32
CA SER A 518 -17.93 0.27 -8.47
C SER A 518 -18.01 -0.91 -9.44
N SER A 519 -17.44 -2.06 -9.06
CA SER A 519 -17.33 -3.28 -9.87
C SER A 519 -16.54 -3.06 -11.17
N ASP A 520 -15.50 -2.21 -11.13
CA ASP A 520 -14.56 -2.06 -12.22
C ASP A 520 -13.28 -2.87 -11.97
N GLU A 521 -12.79 -3.55 -13.01
CA GLU A 521 -11.48 -4.20 -12.94
C GLU A 521 -10.39 -3.13 -13.07
N CYS A 522 -9.64 -2.94 -11.98
CA CYS A 522 -8.62 -1.92 -11.89
C CYS A 522 -7.39 -2.26 -12.75
N VAL A 523 -6.73 -1.21 -13.21
CA VAL A 523 -5.47 -1.25 -13.96
C VAL A 523 -4.36 -0.63 -13.14
N VAL A 524 -3.11 -0.69 -13.60
CA VAL A 524 -2.06 0.20 -13.14
C VAL A 524 -1.97 1.38 -14.11
N ALA A 525 -2.16 2.59 -13.58
CA ALA A 525 -2.02 3.82 -14.34
C ALA A 525 -0.81 4.61 -13.86
N LEU A 526 -0.24 5.40 -14.77
CA LEU A 526 0.80 6.37 -14.46
C LEU A 526 0.14 7.71 -14.05
N CYS A 527 -0.09 7.88 -12.75
CA CYS A 527 -0.81 9.03 -12.18
C CYS A 527 0.15 10.10 -11.66
N ASP A 528 -0.19 11.37 -11.89
CA ASP A 528 0.48 12.49 -11.21
C ASP A 528 0.15 12.45 -9.71
N GLN A 529 1.16 12.55 -8.85
CA GLN A 529 0.95 12.46 -7.40
C GLN A 529 2.05 13.18 -6.61
N TRP A 530 1.67 13.78 -5.48
CA TRP A 530 2.62 14.28 -4.49
C TRP A 530 3.07 13.13 -3.57
N TYR A 531 4.38 13.07 -3.30
CA TYR A 531 4.96 12.03 -2.46
C TYR A 531 6.03 12.57 -1.53
N LEU A 532 6.19 11.88 -0.39
CA LEU A 532 7.31 12.04 0.54
C LEU A 532 8.46 11.15 0.08
N ASP A 533 9.63 11.75 -0.12
CA ASP A 533 10.83 11.07 -0.62
C ASP A 533 11.65 10.48 0.54
N TYR A 534 11.12 9.45 1.21
CA TYR A 534 11.83 8.78 2.31
C TYR A 534 13.09 8.02 1.85
N GLY A 535 13.24 7.80 0.54
CA GLY A 535 14.41 7.19 -0.09
C GLY A 535 15.61 8.14 -0.15
N GLU A 536 15.40 9.44 0.05
CA GLU A 536 16.45 10.45 0.06
C GLU A 536 17.56 10.08 1.07
N GLU A 537 18.78 9.95 0.56
CA GLU A 537 19.89 9.29 1.26
C GLU A 537 20.22 9.96 2.61
N ASN A 538 20.22 11.30 2.67
CA ASN A 538 20.50 12.03 3.90
C ASN A 538 19.34 11.88 4.91
N TRP A 539 18.09 11.94 4.46
CA TRP A 539 16.93 11.74 5.33
C TRP A 539 16.93 10.34 5.93
N LYS A 540 17.14 9.31 5.10
CA LYS A 540 17.29 7.92 5.55
C LYS A 540 18.42 7.77 6.55
N LYS A 541 19.60 8.36 6.30
CA LYS A 541 20.74 8.34 7.22
C LYS A 541 20.43 8.99 8.57
N GLN A 542 19.74 10.13 8.58
CA GLN A 542 19.30 10.80 9.81
C GLN A 542 18.32 9.93 10.59
N THR A 543 17.34 9.32 9.91
CA THR A 543 16.36 8.42 10.52
C THR A 543 17.02 7.16 11.09
N SER A 544 17.93 6.53 10.35
CA SER A 544 18.69 5.37 10.84
C SER A 544 19.55 5.73 12.06
N GLN A 545 20.13 6.94 12.09
CA GLN A 545 20.88 7.39 13.27
C GLN A 545 19.98 7.63 14.48
N CYS A 546 18.77 8.15 14.28
CA CYS A 546 17.76 8.26 15.34
C CYS A 546 17.37 6.88 15.88
N LEU A 547 17.11 5.90 14.98
CA LEU A 547 16.74 4.54 15.35
C LEU A 547 17.79 3.86 16.25
N LYS A 548 19.09 4.10 16.03
CA LYS A 548 20.17 3.53 16.87
C LYS A 548 20.04 3.90 18.35
N ASN A 549 19.57 5.12 18.64
CA ASN A 549 19.44 5.63 20.00
C ASN A 549 18.06 5.34 20.61
N LEU A 550 17.10 4.89 19.79
CA LEU A 550 15.73 4.63 20.21
C LEU A 550 15.63 3.28 20.93
N GLU A 551 14.96 3.21 22.07
CA GLU A 551 14.58 1.94 22.71
C GLU A 551 13.38 1.31 21.99
N THR A 552 13.52 0.06 21.55
CA THR A 552 12.48 -0.70 20.83
C THR A 552 11.87 -1.83 21.65
N PHE A 553 12.36 -2.05 22.89
CA PHE A 553 12.02 -3.08 23.87
C PHE A 553 12.29 -4.53 23.41
N CYS A 554 12.27 -4.81 22.11
CA CYS A 554 12.66 -6.09 21.54
C CYS A 554 13.49 -5.91 20.26
N GLU A 555 14.37 -6.87 20.01
CA GLU A 555 15.26 -6.89 18.85
C GLU A 555 14.50 -7.12 17.53
N GLU A 556 13.43 -7.91 17.56
CA GLU A 556 12.57 -8.15 16.39
C GLU A 556 11.97 -6.84 15.86
N THR A 557 11.45 -5.97 16.73
CA THR A 557 10.93 -4.66 16.33
C THR A 557 12.04 -3.80 15.71
N ARG A 558 13.25 -3.81 16.28
CA ARG A 558 14.39 -3.08 15.70
C ARG A 558 14.72 -3.57 14.29
N ARG A 559 14.84 -4.89 14.10
CA ARG A 559 15.11 -5.49 12.78
C ARG A 559 14.02 -5.14 11.77
N ASN A 560 12.76 -5.10 12.19
CA ASN A 560 11.65 -4.70 11.33
C ASN A 560 11.76 -3.23 10.92
N PHE A 561 12.12 -2.31 11.84
CA PHE A 561 12.42 -0.92 11.48
C PHE A 561 13.60 -0.84 10.50
N GLU A 562 14.71 -1.51 10.77
CA GLU A 562 15.90 -1.50 9.92
C GLU A 562 15.59 -2.02 8.51
N ALA A 563 14.82 -3.11 8.42
CA ALA A 563 14.33 -3.63 7.15
C ALA A 563 13.48 -2.57 6.43
N THR A 564 12.51 -1.95 7.11
CA THR A 564 11.68 -0.88 6.54
C THR A 564 12.50 0.30 6.06
N LEU A 565 13.41 0.84 6.86
CA LEU A 565 14.29 1.93 6.43
C LEU A 565 15.15 1.51 5.22
N GLY A 566 15.51 0.23 5.13
CA GLY A 566 16.25 -0.36 4.03
C GLY A 566 15.54 -0.26 2.67
N TRP A 567 14.26 -0.60 2.61
CA TRP A 567 13.50 -0.65 1.35
C TRP A 567 12.55 0.54 1.12
N LEU A 568 12.22 1.32 2.15
CA LEU A 568 11.32 2.45 2.00
C LEU A 568 11.93 3.49 1.05
N GLN A 569 11.22 3.75 -0.04
CA GLN A 569 11.58 4.75 -1.03
C GLN A 569 10.61 5.92 -0.88
N GLU A 570 9.57 5.95 -1.69
CA GLU A 570 8.70 7.10 -1.78
C GLU A 570 7.29 6.71 -1.34
N HIS A 571 6.60 7.59 -0.63
CA HIS A 571 5.24 7.35 -0.14
C HIS A 571 4.30 8.40 -0.71
N ALA A 572 3.26 7.97 -1.41
CA ALA A 572 2.18 8.84 -1.86
C ALA A 572 1.54 9.55 -0.66
N CYS A 573 1.71 10.86 -0.56
CA CYS A 573 1.24 11.64 0.60
C CYS A 573 -0.04 12.42 0.31
N SER A 574 -0.60 12.28 -0.89
CA SER A 574 -1.79 13.00 -1.34
C SER A 574 -2.82 12.11 -2.06
N ARG A 575 -4.08 12.52 -2.02
CA ARG A 575 -5.23 11.95 -2.73
C ARG A 575 -6.22 13.04 -3.17
N THR A 576 -7.14 12.74 -4.08
CA THR A 576 -8.16 13.70 -4.58
C THR A 576 -9.54 13.51 -3.95
N TYR A 577 -9.73 12.47 -3.12
CA TYR A 577 -11.02 12.07 -2.56
C TYR A 577 -10.91 11.75 -1.06
N GLY A 578 -12.02 11.85 -0.32
CA GLY A 578 -12.11 11.58 1.12
C GLY A 578 -12.07 12.84 2.00
N LEU A 579 -11.92 12.65 3.31
CA LEU A 579 -11.80 13.73 4.29
C LEU A 579 -10.34 14.02 4.61
N GLY A 580 -9.95 15.27 4.88
CA GLY A 580 -8.59 15.60 5.25
C GLY A 580 -8.25 17.08 5.08
N THR A 581 -7.04 17.45 5.46
CA THR A 581 -6.48 18.78 5.18
C THR A 581 -6.07 18.88 3.72
N HIS A 582 -6.44 19.97 3.05
CA HIS A 582 -5.98 20.26 1.70
C HIS A 582 -4.49 20.64 1.67
N LEU A 583 -3.77 20.23 0.62
CA LEU A 583 -2.39 20.64 0.39
C LEU A 583 -2.32 22.17 0.21
N PRO A 584 -1.46 22.89 0.95
CA PRO A 584 -1.46 24.36 0.97
C PRO A 584 -1.13 25.06 -0.35
N TRP A 585 -0.45 24.36 -1.26
CA TRP A 585 -0.01 24.92 -2.56
C TRP A 585 -0.72 24.27 -3.74
N ASP A 586 -1.59 23.30 -3.51
CA ASP A 586 -2.28 22.56 -4.55
C ASP A 586 -3.58 21.97 -3.98
N GLU A 587 -4.58 22.84 -3.78
CA GLU A 587 -5.78 22.53 -3.01
C GLU A 587 -6.70 21.49 -3.68
N GLN A 588 -6.43 21.07 -4.92
CA GLN A 588 -7.11 19.92 -5.53
C GLN A 588 -6.77 18.58 -4.82
N TRP A 589 -5.68 18.56 -4.04
CA TRP A 589 -5.21 17.40 -3.31
C TRP A 589 -5.44 17.54 -1.82
N LEU A 590 -5.86 16.44 -1.21
CA LEU A 590 -5.96 16.22 0.23
C LEU A 590 -4.73 15.46 0.71
N ILE A 591 -4.22 15.84 1.87
CA ILE A 591 -3.17 15.11 2.58
C ILE A 591 -3.71 13.79 3.08
N GLU A 592 -2.94 12.72 2.88
CA GLU A 592 -3.38 11.39 3.25
C GLU A 592 -3.17 11.05 4.74
N SER A 593 -3.89 10.03 5.21
CA SER A 593 -4.09 9.77 6.64
C SER A 593 -2.85 9.22 7.37
N LEU A 594 -1.93 8.56 6.68
CA LEU A 594 -0.64 8.15 7.24
C LEU A 594 0.41 9.27 7.21
N SER A 595 0.11 10.42 6.59
CA SER A 595 1.05 11.53 6.42
C SER A 595 0.74 12.70 7.35
N ASP A 596 -0.53 13.07 7.57
CA ASP A 596 -0.92 14.09 8.57
C ASP A 596 -0.75 13.60 10.03
N SER A 597 -0.71 12.29 10.20
CA SER A 597 -0.64 11.62 11.50
C SER A 597 0.77 11.37 12.03
N THR A 598 1.80 12.05 11.50
CA THR A 598 3.19 11.70 11.80
C THR A 598 3.83 12.51 12.93
N ILE A 599 3.40 13.76 13.17
CA ILE A 599 3.96 14.64 14.22
C ILE A 599 2.93 15.28 15.15
N TYR A 600 1.66 14.87 15.09
CA TYR A 600 0.55 15.44 15.89
C TYR A 600 0.76 15.36 17.41
N MET A 601 1.75 14.61 17.87
CA MET A 601 2.18 14.58 19.27
C MET A 601 2.65 15.95 19.74
N ALA A 602 3.25 16.75 18.86
CA ALA A 602 3.57 18.15 19.16
C ALA A 602 2.30 18.98 19.34
N PHE A 603 1.28 18.78 18.50
CA PHE A 603 0.01 19.48 18.62
C PHE A 603 -0.72 19.20 19.94
N TYR A 604 -0.64 17.97 20.48
CA TYR A 604 -1.20 17.67 21.81
C TYR A 604 -0.67 18.59 22.91
N THR A 605 0.59 19.02 22.82
CA THR A 605 1.21 19.87 23.84
C THR A 605 0.53 21.24 23.95
N VAL A 606 -0.14 21.70 22.89
CA VAL A 606 -0.75 23.03 22.83
C VAL A 606 -2.27 23.03 22.62
N ALA A 607 -2.85 21.91 22.19
CA ALA A 607 -4.27 21.80 21.83
C ALA A 607 -5.24 22.39 22.87
N HIS A 608 -5.07 22.06 24.15
CA HIS A 608 -5.93 22.55 25.24
C HIS A 608 -5.93 24.07 25.43
N LEU A 609 -4.89 24.78 24.99
CA LEU A 609 -4.80 26.24 25.06
C LEU A 609 -5.46 26.93 23.86
N LEU A 610 -5.77 26.17 22.81
CA LEU A 610 -6.33 26.66 21.55
C LEU A 610 -7.82 26.30 21.40
N GLN A 611 -8.23 25.09 21.79
CA GLN A 611 -9.49 24.49 21.33
C GLN A 611 -10.65 24.54 22.32
N GLY A 612 -10.42 24.97 23.57
CA GLY A 612 -11.49 25.09 24.58
C GLY A 612 -12.17 23.76 24.95
N GLY A 613 -11.51 22.62 24.75
CA GLY A 613 -12.07 21.29 25.04
C GLY A 613 -13.11 20.78 24.02
N ASN A 614 -13.26 21.45 22.88
CA ASN A 614 -14.12 21.01 21.79
C ASN A 614 -13.33 20.20 20.75
N LEU A 615 -13.84 19.03 20.35
CA LEU A 615 -13.12 18.14 19.43
C LEU A 615 -12.89 18.74 18.04
N HIS A 616 -13.82 19.57 17.57
CA HIS A 616 -13.74 20.28 16.29
C HIS A 616 -12.90 21.56 16.42
N GLY A 617 -12.39 21.92 17.61
CA GLY A 617 -11.61 23.14 17.79
C GLY A 617 -12.38 24.43 17.47
N GLN A 618 -13.71 24.41 17.60
CA GLN A 618 -14.58 25.55 17.27
C GLN A 618 -15.03 26.35 18.49
N ALA A 619 -14.73 25.87 19.71
CA ALA A 619 -15.02 26.63 20.93
C ALA A 619 -14.06 27.81 21.10
N GLU A 620 -14.41 28.73 22.00
CA GLU A 620 -13.56 29.87 22.34
C GLU A 620 -12.20 29.39 22.87
N SER A 621 -11.12 29.94 22.29
CA SER A 621 -9.76 29.62 22.70
C SER A 621 -9.51 30.11 24.13
N PRO A 622 -8.96 29.28 25.03
CA PRO A 622 -8.54 29.72 26.36
C PRO A 622 -7.51 30.85 26.35
N LEU A 623 -6.70 30.95 25.29
CA LEU A 623 -5.79 32.08 25.08
C LEU A 623 -6.39 33.19 24.20
N GLY A 624 -7.62 33.06 23.72
CA GLY A 624 -8.24 34.01 22.79
C GLY A 624 -7.49 34.11 21.45
N ILE A 625 -6.77 33.06 21.05
CA ILE A 625 -6.09 32.98 19.76
C ILE A 625 -7.06 32.33 18.78
N ARG A 626 -7.34 32.95 17.64
CA ARG A 626 -8.23 32.37 16.62
C ARG A 626 -7.46 31.47 15.64
N PRO A 627 -8.09 30.45 15.02
CA PRO A 627 -7.40 29.54 14.10
C PRO A 627 -6.67 30.25 12.96
N GLN A 628 -7.28 31.30 12.38
CA GLN A 628 -6.72 32.07 11.27
C GLN A 628 -5.45 32.85 11.66
N GLN A 629 -5.19 33.03 12.95
CA GLN A 629 -3.97 33.68 13.45
C GLN A 629 -2.80 32.70 13.58
N MET A 630 -3.05 31.38 13.53
CA MET A 630 -2.05 30.32 13.58
C MET A 630 -1.38 30.13 12.21
N THR A 631 -0.64 31.15 11.79
CA THR A 631 0.15 31.16 10.56
C THR A 631 1.38 30.25 10.67
N LYS A 632 2.05 30.02 9.54
CA LYS A 632 3.28 29.23 9.50
C LYS A 632 4.33 29.78 10.47
N GLU A 633 4.54 31.08 10.50
CA GLU A 633 5.54 31.74 11.34
C GLU A 633 5.16 31.68 12.83
N VAL A 634 3.87 31.65 13.15
CA VAL A 634 3.38 31.43 14.52
C VAL A 634 3.66 29.99 14.96
N TRP A 635 3.42 29.01 14.09
CA TRP A 635 3.78 27.61 14.38
C TRP A 635 5.29 27.41 14.48
N ASP A 636 6.08 28.06 13.62
CA ASP A 636 7.54 28.07 13.68
C ASP A 636 8.01 28.60 15.05
N TYR A 637 7.46 29.71 15.53
CA TYR A 637 7.82 30.27 16.85
C TYR A 637 7.54 29.32 18.01
N VAL A 638 6.41 28.61 17.96
CA VAL A 638 5.99 27.66 19.01
C VAL A 638 6.85 26.40 19.01
N PHE A 639 7.16 25.84 17.84
CA PHE A 639 7.78 24.52 17.73
C PHE A 639 9.27 24.52 17.37
N PHE A 640 9.83 25.62 16.88
CA PHE A 640 11.25 25.76 16.61
C PHE A 640 11.89 26.71 17.61
N LYS A 641 12.84 26.17 18.39
CA LYS A 641 13.50 26.88 19.50
C LYS A 641 14.09 28.22 19.07
N GLU A 642 14.77 28.24 17.93
CA GLU A 642 15.49 29.40 17.38
C GLU A 642 14.64 30.28 16.46
N ALA A 643 13.34 30.01 16.30
CA ALA A 643 12.49 30.82 15.44
C ALA A 643 12.25 32.22 16.05
N PRO A 644 12.35 33.29 15.23
CA PRO A 644 12.12 34.66 15.69
C PRO A 644 10.64 34.89 15.99
N PHE A 645 10.35 35.88 16.85
CA PHE A 645 8.98 36.29 17.13
C PHE A 645 8.27 36.75 15.83
N PRO A 646 7.10 36.21 15.50
CA PRO A 646 6.45 36.46 14.21
C PRO A 646 5.72 37.80 14.21
N LYS A 647 5.47 38.35 13.02
CA LYS A 647 4.60 39.52 12.86
C LYS A 647 3.14 39.10 13.06
N THR A 648 2.62 39.27 14.27
CA THR A 648 1.27 38.81 14.64
C THR A 648 0.55 39.79 15.57
N GLN A 649 -0.77 39.66 15.66
CA GLN A 649 -1.61 40.35 16.65
C GLN A 649 -1.70 39.58 17.98
N ILE A 650 -1.16 38.37 18.04
CA ILE A 650 -1.13 37.57 19.26
C ILE A 650 -0.09 38.15 20.22
N ALA A 651 -0.49 38.40 21.47
CA ALA A 651 0.41 38.87 22.51
C ALA A 651 1.55 37.85 22.75
N LYS A 652 2.78 38.34 22.92
CA LYS A 652 3.97 37.49 23.03
C LYS A 652 3.87 36.50 24.18
N GLU A 653 3.30 36.93 25.30
CA GLU A 653 3.11 36.12 26.51
C GLU A 653 2.24 34.89 26.24
N LYS A 654 1.28 34.99 25.31
CA LYS A 654 0.40 33.87 24.92
C LYS A 654 1.14 32.86 24.05
N LEU A 655 1.98 33.33 23.12
CA LEU A 655 2.81 32.44 22.32
C LEU A 655 3.92 31.77 23.16
N ASP A 656 4.48 32.51 24.11
CA ASP A 656 5.47 31.97 25.06
C ASP A 656 4.86 30.84 25.91
N GLN A 657 3.58 30.93 26.29
CA GLN A 657 2.89 29.82 26.97
C GLN A 657 2.76 28.56 26.09
N LEU A 658 2.41 28.71 24.81
CA LEU A 658 2.36 27.59 23.87
C LEU A 658 3.75 26.95 23.70
N LYS A 659 4.78 27.77 23.53
CA LYS A 659 6.17 27.33 23.40
C LYS A 659 6.64 26.60 24.66
N GLN A 660 6.34 27.14 25.85
CA GLN A 660 6.68 26.52 27.14
C GLN A 660 6.03 25.14 27.31
N GLU A 661 4.78 24.96 26.91
CA GLU A 661 4.13 23.65 26.95
C GLU A 661 4.86 22.64 26.05
N PHE A 662 5.20 23.03 24.82
CA PHE A 662 5.91 22.15 23.90
C PHE A 662 7.30 21.81 24.43
N GLU A 663 8.12 22.80 24.76
CA GLU A 663 9.51 22.60 25.22
C GLU A 663 9.58 21.78 26.51
N PHE A 664 8.56 21.85 27.38
CA PHE A 664 8.51 21.04 28.58
C PHE A 664 8.16 19.58 28.29
N TRP A 665 7.11 19.33 27.50
CA TRP A 665 6.60 17.97 27.30
C TRP A 665 7.42 17.16 26.28
N TYR A 666 7.97 17.82 25.27
CA TYR A 666 8.71 17.19 24.18
C TYR A 666 10.18 16.92 24.57
N PRO A 667 10.82 15.84 24.10
CA PRO A 667 10.35 14.83 23.13
C PRO A 667 9.31 13.85 23.70
N VAL A 668 8.66 13.03 22.88
CA VAL A 668 7.78 11.95 23.37
C VAL A 668 8.61 10.88 24.09
N ASP A 669 8.29 10.53 25.34
CA ASP A 669 9.04 9.52 26.12
C ASP A 669 8.64 8.09 25.75
N LEU A 670 7.37 7.87 25.38
CA LEU A 670 6.88 6.56 24.94
C LEU A 670 5.81 6.71 23.86
N ARG A 671 6.04 6.05 22.72
CA ARG A 671 5.06 5.87 21.66
C ARG A 671 4.67 4.40 21.57
N VAL A 672 3.43 4.06 21.93
CA VAL A 672 2.94 2.68 21.86
C VAL A 672 2.07 2.51 20.63
N SER A 673 2.22 1.42 19.88
CA SER A 673 1.40 1.11 18.73
C SER A 673 1.35 -0.41 18.46
N GLY A 674 0.52 -0.83 17.50
CA GLY A 674 0.52 -2.19 16.97
C GLY A 674 1.72 -2.44 16.06
N LYS A 675 2.20 -3.70 16.01
CA LYS A 675 3.34 -4.09 15.16
C LYS A 675 3.09 -3.90 13.65
N ASP A 676 1.81 -3.89 13.26
CA ASP A 676 1.33 -3.60 11.91
C ASP A 676 1.71 -2.18 11.44
N LEU A 677 2.03 -1.29 12.37
CA LEU A 677 2.39 0.10 12.08
C LEU A 677 3.90 0.37 11.98
N VAL A 678 4.75 -0.62 12.27
CA VAL A 678 6.21 -0.51 12.08
C VAL A 678 6.58 -0.20 10.62
N PRO A 679 6.08 -0.92 9.60
CA PRO A 679 6.51 -0.70 8.21
C PRO A 679 5.94 0.58 7.57
N ASN A 680 5.10 1.35 8.28
CA ASN A 680 4.46 2.57 7.76
C ASN A 680 4.50 3.69 8.83
N HIS A 681 3.40 3.94 9.53
CA HIS A 681 3.18 5.04 10.47
C HIS A 681 4.34 5.28 11.45
N LEU A 682 4.87 4.23 12.10
CA LEU A 682 5.96 4.40 13.06
C LEU A 682 7.30 4.73 12.38
N SER A 683 7.54 4.21 11.17
CA SER A 683 8.71 4.59 10.39
C SER A 683 8.57 6.03 9.90
N TYR A 684 7.38 6.40 9.40
CA TYR A 684 7.05 7.76 8.95
C TYR A 684 7.14 8.77 10.10
N TYR A 685 6.73 8.37 11.31
CA TYR A 685 6.93 9.12 12.54
C TYR A 685 8.41 9.49 12.70
N LEU A 686 9.34 8.52 12.63
CA LEU A 686 10.77 8.81 12.79
C LEU A 686 11.29 9.74 11.68
N TYR A 687 10.95 9.47 10.41
CA TYR A 687 11.34 10.31 9.29
C TYR A 687 10.86 11.76 9.48
N ASN A 688 9.58 11.97 9.74
CA ASN A 688 9.04 13.32 9.87
C ASN A 688 9.59 14.03 11.12
N HIS A 689 9.85 13.34 12.22
CA HIS A 689 10.48 13.96 13.39
C HIS A 689 11.90 14.46 13.11
N VAL A 690 12.75 13.64 12.48
CA VAL A 690 14.12 14.09 12.13
C VAL A 690 14.11 15.17 11.06
N ALA A 691 13.11 15.19 10.18
CA ALA A 691 12.93 16.24 9.18
C ALA A 691 12.45 17.55 9.80
N MET A 692 11.64 17.53 10.86
CA MET A 692 11.09 18.72 11.50
C MET A 692 12.04 19.30 12.56
N TRP A 693 12.67 18.46 13.39
CA TRP A 693 13.57 18.85 14.48
C TRP A 693 14.97 18.22 14.36
N PRO A 694 15.77 18.55 13.33
CA PRO A 694 17.06 17.90 13.08
C PRO A 694 18.12 18.15 14.17
N GLU A 695 18.01 19.28 14.89
CA GLU A 695 19.00 19.77 15.86
C GLU A 695 18.65 19.44 17.32
N GLN A 696 17.45 18.92 17.58
CA GLN A 696 16.98 18.55 18.92
C GLN A 696 17.02 17.02 19.03
N ARG A 697 18.21 16.49 19.34
CA ARG A 697 18.45 15.06 19.56
C ARG A 697 18.34 14.67 21.02
#